data_AF-A0A6L5BAN7-F1
#
_entry.id   AF-A0A6L5BAN7-F1
#
_cell.length_a   1.000
_cell.length_b   1.000
_cell.length_c   1.000
_cell.angle_alpha   90.00
_cell.angle_beta   90.00
_cell.angle_gamma   90.00
#
_symmetry.space_group_name_H-M   'P 1'
#
loop_
_entity.id
_entity.type
_entity.pdbx_description
1 polymer ?
#
loop_
_entity_poly.entity_id
_entity_poly.type
_entity_poly.pdbx_seq_one_letter_code
_entity_poly.pdbx_strand_id
1 'polypeptide(L)'
;MDRRSWLWRRKSSDKSLGETESSGSISSHSERFSDEQAYSSQNIHSPEVTSKAISPDEELDDSVKTLREKLASALHNIRAKDDLVKQHSKVAEEAVSGWEKAENEVFSLKQELESLTRKSSSFEDRAVHLDVALKECMRQLRHEREEQEQKIHEAVNKKKMEWESKKSELQEQLVELQSQLQSAKGEATTSLHLDLHSKLKAAENEISSLKRELFSRAEELELRTIERDLSTQAAESASRQNLENVKKVAKLETECRRLKAVARKASSFNDQRSVTESSVCVESFTDSQSDIGERLLLVESNTRKVSEVEPNPSDSSLVSEFAKFKNEKAIGKNSEAPSLDISLMDDFLEMERLVGLPDTHNESFHESRTITAQSSVKDITLINNLATMTNRNTELEEKLLQMETDKNELETSLIKYQDHLRTLRDCLEEAEMKLVKLETDKYVLETSLTEHLDQLVTVRNHLEAAEMKILEMEKEKCKLETSLTNHQNQLETARGRLEEAEMKLVKMETDKYDLETSLAKHQDQLGTVTGRLKGAETKLVELQTQLSTTDEARQAFEGELHGVNLKKEVAESRLEVVDNELRTMSARISSLEAEVQKEKSFSEETISNCRKLQQEIARLEHKSELQRVLSPRGNLKQNQDKELAVAAYKFSECQKTIASLGRQLKSLATLEDFIIDSDEPSTITGGITVTRK
;
A
#
# COMPACT_ATOMS: atom_id res chain seq x y z
N MET A 1 -13.69 -12.69 -0.69
CA MET A 1 -13.74 -14.14 -0.42
C MET A 1 -12.32 -14.52 -0.04
N ASP A 2 -12.00 -15.13 1.11
CA ASP A 2 -12.85 -15.79 2.11
C ASP A 2 -12.89 -15.09 3.49
N ARG A 3 -13.85 -15.48 4.34
CA ARG A 3 -13.84 -15.22 5.79
C ARG A 3 -14.04 -16.54 6.55
N ARG A 4 -12.96 -17.11 7.09
CA ARG A 4 -13.05 -18.27 8.01
C ARG A 4 -13.36 -17.80 9.43
N SER A 5 -14.65 -17.72 9.77
CA SER A 5 -15.10 -17.45 11.13
C SER A 5 -14.87 -18.66 12.04
N TRP A 6 -14.23 -18.45 13.19
CA TRP A 6 -14.08 -19.48 14.23
C TRP A 6 -15.33 -19.56 15.11
N LEU A 7 -15.72 -20.78 15.49
CA LEU A 7 -16.92 -21.06 16.28
C LEU A 7 -16.60 -21.14 17.77
N TRP A 8 -17.10 -20.18 18.56
CA TRP A 8 -17.27 -20.35 20.01
C TRP A 8 -18.72 -20.06 20.42
N ARG A 9 -19.48 -21.13 20.67
CA ARG A 9 -20.89 -21.09 21.04
C ARG A 9 -21.04 -20.98 22.56
N ARG A 10 -21.12 -19.76 23.11
CA ARG A 10 -21.79 -19.56 24.41
C ARG A 10 -23.29 -19.47 24.20
N LYS A 11 -24.06 -20.22 25.00
CA LYS A 11 -25.53 -20.10 25.06
C LYS A 11 -25.87 -19.02 26.08
N SER A 12 -26.55 -17.97 25.64
CA SER A 12 -27.38 -17.13 26.50
C SER A 12 -28.83 -17.45 26.14
N SER A 13 -29.62 -17.96 27.09
CA SER A 13 -31.06 -18.05 26.93
C SER A 13 -31.68 -16.78 27.50
N ASP A 14 -32.63 -16.20 26.79
CA ASP A 14 -33.19 -14.88 27.06
C ASP A 14 -34.67 -14.88 26.65
N LYS A 15 -35.50 -14.07 27.34
CA LYS A 15 -36.97 -14.12 27.40
C LYS A 15 -37.54 -15.40 28.07
N SER A 16 -38.73 -15.38 28.68
CA SER A 16 -39.76 -14.33 28.66
C SER A 16 -40.43 -14.11 30.03
N LEU A 17 -40.99 -12.92 30.25
CA LEU A 17 -42.14 -12.76 31.15
C LEU A 17 -43.38 -13.38 30.49
N GLY A 18 -44.33 -13.85 31.30
CA GLY A 18 -45.63 -14.35 30.88
C GLY A 18 -46.48 -14.72 32.11
N GLU A 19 -47.72 -14.28 32.15
CA GLU A 19 -48.60 -14.37 33.32
C GLU A 19 -49.48 -15.63 33.28
N THR A 20 -49.63 -16.29 34.43
CA THR A 20 -50.75 -17.14 34.88
C THR A 20 -50.52 -17.36 36.38
N GLU A 21 -51.30 -16.80 37.31
CA GLU A 21 -52.69 -17.12 37.65
C GLU A 21 -52.92 -18.52 38.26
N SER A 22 -53.53 -18.49 39.45
CA SER A 22 -54.45 -19.49 40.05
C SER A 22 -53.89 -20.74 40.76
N SER A 23 -54.49 -20.99 41.94
CA SER A 23 -54.60 -22.26 42.70
C SER A 23 -53.34 -23.15 42.85
N GLY A 24 -52.76 -23.33 44.04
CA GLY A 24 -53.38 -23.97 45.22
C GLY A 24 -52.65 -25.31 45.50
N SER A 25 -52.60 -25.88 46.71
CA SER A 25 -53.35 -25.58 47.92
C SER A 25 -52.62 -26.08 49.19
N ILE A 26 -52.99 -25.52 50.34
CA ILE A 26 -52.79 -25.98 51.74
C ILE A 26 -51.78 -27.10 52.10
N SER A 27 -50.95 -26.80 53.10
CA SER A 27 -50.89 -27.63 54.32
C SER A 27 -50.64 -26.73 55.52
N SER A 28 -51.30 -26.99 56.65
CA SER A 28 -51.28 -26.12 57.83
C SER A 28 -51.16 -26.95 59.11
N HIS A 29 -50.38 -26.46 60.07
CA HIS A 29 -50.72 -26.65 61.48
C HIS A 29 -50.37 -25.38 62.26
N SER A 30 -51.41 -24.69 62.71
CA SER A 30 -51.32 -23.61 63.69
C SER A 30 -52.46 -23.88 64.66
N GLU A 31 -52.12 -24.25 65.90
CA GLU A 31 -53.11 -24.44 66.96
C GLU A 31 -52.86 -23.41 68.05
N ARG A 32 -53.76 -22.43 68.07
CA ARG A 32 -53.86 -21.39 69.09
C ARG A 32 -55.17 -21.63 69.82
N PHE A 33 -55.16 -22.51 70.82
CA PHE A 33 -56.32 -22.75 71.66
C PHE A 33 -56.42 -21.74 72.80
N SER A 34 -57.66 -21.41 73.15
CA SER A 34 -58.04 -20.51 74.23
C SER A 34 -59.04 -21.23 75.14
N ASP A 35 -59.33 -20.58 76.26
CA ASP A 35 -60.51 -20.76 77.12
C ASP A 35 -60.51 -21.93 78.12
N GLU A 36 -60.55 -21.51 79.39
CA GLU A 36 -61.42 -21.98 80.49
C GLU A 36 -61.91 -23.44 80.51
N GLN A 37 -61.40 -24.20 81.48
CA GLN A 37 -62.15 -24.63 82.68
C GLN A 37 -61.20 -25.40 83.62
N ALA A 38 -61.44 -25.65 84.91
CA ALA A 38 -62.17 -25.03 86.03
C ALA A 38 -62.27 -26.14 87.11
N TYR A 39 -61.94 -25.83 88.37
CA TYR A 39 -62.19 -26.64 89.58
C TYR A 39 -61.77 -28.14 89.64
N SER A 40 -60.76 -28.44 90.47
CA SER A 40 -60.93 -29.27 91.69
C SER A 40 -59.62 -29.19 92.52
N SER A 41 -59.54 -28.66 93.74
CA SER A 41 -60.34 -28.91 94.97
C SER A 41 -59.98 -30.19 95.74
N GLN A 42 -58.81 -30.18 96.41
CA GLN A 42 -58.60 -30.91 97.66
C GLN A 42 -57.97 -29.93 98.69
N ASN A 43 -58.72 -29.51 99.72
CA ASN A 43 -59.02 -30.22 100.98
C ASN A 43 -57.89 -30.02 102.01
N ILE A 44 -57.84 -28.86 102.64
CA ILE A 44 -58.36 -28.63 104.01
C ILE A 44 -57.78 -29.63 105.03
N HIS A 45 -56.85 -29.16 105.86
CA HIS A 45 -56.75 -29.63 107.24
C HIS A 45 -56.41 -28.48 108.20
N SER A 46 -57.44 -28.04 108.91
CA SER A 46 -57.32 -27.28 110.16
C SER A 46 -58.40 -27.82 111.10
N PRO A 47 -58.01 -28.45 112.22
CA PRO A 47 -58.90 -28.69 113.34
C PRO A 47 -58.40 -27.96 114.59
N GLU A 48 -59.09 -26.86 114.89
CA GLU A 48 -59.75 -26.64 116.18
C GLU A 48 -59.18 -27.32 117.44
N VAL A 49 -58.45 -26.52 118.21
CA VAL A 49 -58.43 -26.43 119.68
C VAL A 49 -58.96 -27.64 120.49
N THR A 50 -58.06 -28.32 121.20
CA THR A 50 -58.40 -28.97 122.49
C THR A 50 -57.51 -28.43 123.60
N SER A 51 -58.11 -27.69 124.53
CA SER A 51 -57.38 -26.99 125.61
C SER A 51 -56.97 -27.94 126.74
N LYS A 52 -55.71 -27.92 127.15
CA LYS A 52 -55.29 -28.36 128.49
C LYS A 52 -54.14 -27.48 129.00
N ALA A 53 -54.37 -26.81 130.13
CA ALA A 53 -53.51 -25.73 130.60
C ALA A 53 -52.34 -26.21 131.47
N ILE A 54 -51.20 -25.50 131.37
CA ILE A 54 -50.19 -25.26 132.43
C ILE A 54 -49.30 -24.07 131.98
N SER A 55 -48.97 -23.16 132.91
CA SER A 55 -47.98 -22.05 132.85
C SER A 55 -47.67 -21.35 131.50
N PRO A 56 -48.17 -20.12 131.27
CA PRO A 56 -47.72 -19.24 130.19
C PRO A 56 -46.72 -18.17 130.67
N ASP A 57 -45.57 -18.03 129.99
CA ASP A 57 -44.83 -16.75 129.84
C ASP A 57 -43.82 -16.80 128.67
N GLU A 58 -43.13 -17.94 128.47
CA GLU A 58 -41.96 -18.00 127.57
C GLU A 58 -42.28 -18.30 126.08
N GLU A 59 -43.26 -19.17 125.75
CA GLU A 59 -43.53 -19.58 124.36
C GLU A 59 -43.98 -18.44 123.42
N LEU A 60 -44.57 -17.37 123.96
CA LEU A 60 -45.09 -16.26 123.15
C LEU A 60 -43.95 -15.45 122.50
N ASP A 61 -42.83 -15.22 123.18
CA ASP A 61 -41.69 -14.50 122.59
C ASP A 61 -41.09 -15.28 121.41
N ASP A 62 -40.82 -16.58 121.57
CA ASP A 62 -40.28 -17.41 120.49
C ASP A 62 -41.23 -17.52 119.28
N SER A 63 -42.55 -17.51 119.50
CA SER A 63 -43.52 -17.44 118.40
C SER A 63 -43.45 -16.10 117.62
N VAL A 64 -43.32 -14.97 118.32
CA VAL A 64 -43.21 -13.63 117.72
C VAL A 64 -41.85 -13.44 117.03
N LYS A 65 -40.80 -14.00 117.62
CA LYS A 65 -39.40 -13.96 117.16
C LYS A 65 -39.19 -14.79 115.90
N THR A 66 -39.73 -16.01 115.84
CA THR A 66 -39.72 -16.82 114.61
C THR A 66 -40.59 -16.23 113.50
N LEU A 67 -41.72 -15.57 113.82
CA LEU A 67 -42.49 -14.79 112.84
C LEU A 67 -41.73 -13.55 112.35
N ARG A 68 -41.06 -12.81 113.24
CA ARG A 68 -40.19 -11.67 112.90
C ARG A 68 -39.03 -12.07 111.99
N GLU A 69 -38.41 -13.22 112.23
CA GLU A 69 -37.33 -13.76 111.42
C GLU A 69 -37.82 -14.24 110.04
N LYS A 70 -38.96 -14.93 109.98
CA LYS A 70 -39.63 -15.26 108.70
C LYS A 70 -40.00 -14.00 107.91
N LEU A 71 -40.50 -12.95 108.57
CA LEU A 71 -40.79 -11.65 107.94
C LEU A 71 -39.52 -10.97 107.43
N ALA A 72 -38.42 -10.98 108.21
CA ALA A 72 -37.14 -10.43 107.79
C ALA A 72 -36.56 -11.17 106.58
N SER A 73 -36.63 -12.51 106.58
CA SER A 73 -36.23 -13.36 105.46
C SER A 73 -37.09 -13.10 104.20
N ALA A 74 -38.42 -12.99 104.36
CA ALA A 74 -39.33 -12.63 103.28
C ALA A 74 -39.03 -11.24 102.70
N LEU A 75 -38.80 -10.23 103.55
CA LEU A 75 -38.42 -8.87 103.12
C LEU A 75 -37.04 -8.83 102.44
N HIS A 76 -36.10 -9.66 102.88
CA HIS A 76 -34.80 -9.81 102.20
C HIS A 76 -34.96 -10.49 100.84
N ASN A 77 -35.78 -11.54 100.73
CA ASN A 77 -36.10 -12.21 99.47
C ASN A 77 -36.82 -11.27 98.48
N ILE A 78 -37.75 -10.44 98.98
CA ILE A 78 -38.44 -9.41 98.18
C ILE A 78 -37.43 -8.37 97.66
N ARG A 79 -36.51 -7.87 98.50
CA ARG A 79 -35.46 -6.93 98.07
C ARG A 79 -34.52 -7.54 97.03
N ALA A 80 -34.06 -8.78 97.23
CA ALA A 80 -33.22 -9.48 96.26
C ALA A 80 -33.92 -9.68 94.91
N LYS A 81 -35.24 -9.95 94.91
CA LYS A 81 -36.06 -10.03 93.68
C LYS A 81 -36.28 -8.67 93.03
N ASP A 82 -36.52 -7.62 93.81
CA ASP A 82 -36.69 -6.24 93.34
C ASP A 82 -35.38 -5.72 92.69
N ASP A 83 -34.22 -6.01 93.29
CA ASP A 83 -32.92 -5.67 92.72
C ASP A 83 -32.60 -6.50 91.46
N LEU A 84 -33.00 -7.78 91.41
CA LEU A 84 -32.91 -8.60 90.19
C LEU A 84 -33.82 -8.07 89.07
N VAL A 85 -35.03 -7.61 89.39
CA VAL A 85 -35.95 -6.97 88.43
C VAL A 85 -35.34 -5.67 87.88
N LYS A 86 -34.70 -4.84 88.71
CA LYS A 86 -33.95 -3.66 88.25
C LYS A 86 -32.79 -4.02 87.33
N GLN A 87 -32.05 -5.09 87.62
CA GLN A 87 -31.00 -5.59 86.74
C GLN A 87 -31.57 -6.07 85.40
N HIS A 88 -32.69 -6.80 85.38
CA HIS A 88 -33.34 -7.22 84.15
C HIS A 88 -33.90 -6.04 83.34
N SER A 89 -34.49 -5.02 83.98
CA SER A 89 -34.92 -3.77 83.32
C SER A 89 -33.72 -3.11 82.63
N LYS A 90 -32.62 -2.89 83.36
CA LYS A 90 -31.41 -2.28 82.82
C LYS A 90 -30.80 -3.06 81.65
N VAL A 91 -30.75 -4.39 81.74
CA VAL A 91 -30.26 -5.25 80.64
C VAL A 91 -31.18 -5.17 79.41
N ALA A 92 -32.50 -5.05 79.61
CA ALA A 92 -33.44 -4.83 78.52
C ALA A 92 -33.28 -3.42 77.89
N GLU A 93 -33.09 -2.38 78.70
CA GLU A 93 -32.83 -1.00 78.25
C GLU A 93 -31.50 -0.90 77.46
N GLU A 94 -30.43 -1.52 77.95
CA GLU A 94 -29.13 -1.58 77.25
C GLU A 94 -29.22 -2.39 75.95
N ALA A 95 -30.00 -3.48 75.93
CA ALA A 95 -30.26 -4.24 74.71
C ALA A 95 -31.06 -3.42 73.68
N VAL A 96 -32.18 -2.80 74.06
CA VAL A 96 -32.99 -1.95 73.17
C VAL A 96 -32.17 -0.78 72.62
N SER A 97 -31.36 -0.11 73.45
CA SER A 97 -30.44 0.94 73.01
C SER A 97 -29.43 0.44 71.97
N GLY A 98 -28.96 -0.81 72.10
CA GLY A 98 -28.10 -1.46 71.11
C GLY A 98 -28.81 -1.78 69.80
N TRP A 99 -30.06 -2.26 69.86
CA TRP A 99 -30.91 -2.49 68.68
C TRP A 99 -31.23 -1.19 67.93
N GLU A 100 -31.68 -0.15 68.63
CA GLU A 100 -31.96 1.16 68.02
C GLU A 100 -30.72 1.75 67.35
N LYS A 101 -29.54 1.63 67.97
CA LYS A 101 -28.27 2.08 67.35
C LYS A 101 -27.95 1.29 66.09
N ALA A 102 -28.07 -0.04 66.13
CA ALA A 102 -27.83 -0.88 64.96
C ALA A 102 -28.83 -0.61 63.82
N GLU A 103 -30.09 -0.36 64.14
CA GLU A 103 -31.12 0.00 63.15
C GLU A 103 -30.83 1.35 62.49
N ASN A 104 -30.39 2.36 63.26
CA ASN A 104 -29.97 3.65 62.71
C ASN A 104 -28.70 3.56 61.83
N GLU A 105 -27.74 2.70 62.19
CA GLU A 105 -26.57 2.43 61.35
C GLU A 105 -26.96 1.71 60.05
N VAL A 106 -27.84 0.70 60.11
CA VAL A 106 -28.39 0.01 58.93
C VAL A 106 -29.21 0.97 58.04
N PHE A 107 -30.02 1.86 58.63
CA PHE A 107 -30.76 2.88 57.88
C PHE A 107 -29.83 3.84 57.14
N SER A 108 -28.76 4.29 57.81
CA SER A 108 -27.74 5.17 57.22
C SER A 108 -27.03 4.50 56.04
N LEU A 109 -26.55 3.27 56.23
CA LEU A 109 -25.93 2.46 55.17
C LEU A 109 -26.88 2.17 54.00
N LYS A 110 -28.17 1.95 54.28
CA LYS A 110 -29.20 1.80 53.24
C LYS A 110 -29.39 3.09 52.43
N GLN A 111 -29.42 4.26 53.09
CA GLN A 111 -29.52 5.55 52.40
C GLN A 111 -28.29 5.82 51.53
N GLU A 112 -27.08 5.52 52.02
CA GLU A 112 -25.85 5.60 51.23
C GLU A 112 -25.88 4.68 50.01
N LEU A 113 -26.28 3.41 50.21
CA LEU A 113 -26.43 2.41 49.15
C LEU A 113 -27.43 2.86 48.08
N GLU A 114 -28.62 3.33 48.47
CA GLU A 114 -29.60 3.89 47.53
C GLU A 114 -29.02 5.10 46.76
N SER A 115 -28.24 5.96 47.41
CA SER A 115 -27.58 7.09 46.75
C SER A 115 -26.52 6.62 45.74
N LEU A 116 -25.82 5.53 46.03
CA LEU A 116 -24.79 4.94 45.18
C LEU A 116 -25.42 4.21 43.99
N THR A 117 -26.51 3.47 44.19
CA THR A 117 -27.30 2.84 43.12
C THR A 117 -27.86 3.88 42.16
N ARG A 118 -28.44 5.00 42.65
CA ARG A 118 -28.91 6.12 41.80
C ARG A 118 -27.78 6.77 41.00
N LYS A 119 -26.59 6.92 41.59
CA LYS A 119 -25.39 7.39 40.86
C LYS A 119 -24.96 6.37 39.80
N SER A 120 -24.96 5.08 40.14
CA SER A 120 -24.59 4.00 39.21
C SER A 120 -25.50 3.95 37.99
N SER A 121 -26.83 4.09 38.16
CA SER A 121 -27.75 4.15 37.00
C SER A 121 -27.46 5.37 36.13
N SER A 122 -27.24 6.55 36.73
CA SER A 122 -26.90 7.76 35.96
C SER A 122 -25.57 7.67 35.20
N PHE A 123 -24.62 6.85 35.66
CA PHE A 123 -23.39 6.56 34.93
C PHE A 123 -23.61 5.52 33.82
N GLU A 124 -24.47 4.52 34.03
CA GLU A 124 -24.87 3.55 33.01
C GLU A 124 -25.62 4.22 31.85
N ASP A 125 -26.62 5.06 32.16
CA ASP A 125 -27.36 5.87 31.18
C ASP A 125 -26.39 6.73 30.34
N ARG A 126 -25.42 7.39 31.01
CA ARG A 126 -24.38 8.18 30.35
C ARG A 126 -23.44 7.31 29.49
N ALA A 127 -23.10 6.10 29.92
CA ALA A 127 -22.28 5.18 29.14
C ALA A 127 -23.02 4.73 27.86
N VAL A 128 -24.31 4.39 27.97
CA VAL A 128 -25.18 4.07 26.81
C VAL A 128 -25.27 5.26 25.84
N HIS A 129 -25.49 6.48 26.35
CA HIS A 129 -25.52 7.67 25.49
C HIS A 129 -24.18 7.93 24.77
N LEU A 130 -23.05 7.71 25.44
CA LEU A 130 -21.71 7.86 24.84
C LEU A 130 -21.40 6.77 23.81
N ASP A 131 -21.81 5.52 24.07
CA ASP A 131 -21.69 4.40 23.11
C ASP A 131 -22.54 4.65 21.85
N VAL A 132 -23.77 5.15 21.99
CA VAL A 132 -24.61 5.55 20.85
C VAL A 132 -23.98 6.69 20.06
N ALA A 133 -23.48 7.73 20.73
CA ALA A 133 -22.81 8.86 20.08
C ALA A 133 -21.50 8.42 19.36
N LEU A 134 -20.73 7.51 19.97
CA LEU A 134 -19.53 6.94 19.36
C LEU A 134 -19.87 6.07 18.14
N LYS A 135 -20.93 5.27 18.21
CA LYS A 135 -21.43 4.47 17.06
C LYS A 135 -21.87 5.35 15.90
N GLU A 136 -22.55 6.46 16.17
CA GLU A 136 -22.96 7.41 15.14
C GLU A 136 -21.76 8.17 14.53
N CYS A 137 -20.81 8.63 15.35
CA CYS A 137 -19.54 9.21 14.88
C CYS A 137 -18.75 8.23 14.00
N MET A 138 -18.62 6.96 14.42
CA MET A 138 -18.02 5.90 13.60
C MET A 138 -18.79 5.61 12.31
N ARG A 139 -20.12 5.81 12.28
CA ARG A 139 -20.93 5.67 11.07
C ARG A 139 -20.68 6.83 10.10
N GLN A 140 -20.62 8.06 10.61
CA GLN A 140 -20.30 9.26 9.83
C GLN A 140 -18.89 9.16 9.20
N LEU A 141 -17.87 8.82 9.99
CA LEU A 141 -16.49 8.62 9.50
C LEU A 141 -16.33 7.49 8.46
N ARG A 142 -17.22 6.49 8.46
CA ARG A 142 -17.29 5.48 7.39
C ARG A 142 -17.96 6.04 6.14
N HIS A 143 -19.09 6.72 6.30
CA HIS A 143 -19.83 7.31 5.19
C HIS A 143 -19.01 8.38 4.45
N GLU A 144 -18.32 9.28 5.16
CA GLU A 144 -17.42 10.27 4.57
C GLU A 144 -16.25 9.62 3.83
N ARG A 145 -15.69 8.53 4.37
CA ARG A 145 -14.64 7.74 3.70
C ARG A 145 -15.18 7.12 2.41
N GLU A 146 -16.33 6.46 2.48
CA GLU A 146 -17.00 5.83 1.33
C GLU A 146 -17.33 6.86 0.24
N GLU A 147 -17.76 8.08 0.62
CA GLU A 147 -17.98 9.18 -0.32
C GLU A 147 -16.68 9.67 -0.97
N GLN A 148 -15.60 9.86 -0.20
CA GLN A 148 -14.31 10.26 -0.80
C GLN A 148 -13.70 9.14 -1.66
N GLU A 149 -13.85 7.87 -1.27
CA GLU A 149 -13.39 6.71 -2.04
C GLU A 149 -14.15 6.60 -3.38
N GLN A 150 -15.48 6.74 -3.36
CA GLN A 150 -16.31 6.83 -4.56
C GLN A 150 -15.90 8.01 -5.45
N LYS A 151 -15.70 9.20 -4.88
CA LYS A 151 -15.28 10.42 -5.60
C LYS A 151 -13.89 10.29 -6.22
N ILE A 152 -12.97 9.60 -5.55
CA ILE A 152 -11.65 9.24 -6.10
C ILE A 152 -11.82 8.25 -7.26
N HIS A 153 -12.63 7.20 -7.10
CA HIS A 153 -12.92 6.26 -8.19
C HIS A 153 -13.55 6.92 -9.41
N GLU A 154 -14.48 7.85 -9.24
CA GLU A 154 -15.08 8.64 -10.32
C GLU A 154 -14.05 9.54 -11.02
N ALA A 155 -13.20 10.24 -10.27
CA ALA A 155 -12.14 11.07 -10.82
C ALA A 155 -11.10 10.24 -11.61
N VAL A 156 -10.70 9.08 -11.07
CA VAL A 156 -9.78 8.13 -11.72
C VAL A 156 -10.42 7.53 -12.97
N ASN A 157 -11.68 7.12 -12.93
CA ASN A 157 -12.40 6.61 -14.09
C ASN A 157 -12.55 7.69 -15.18
N LYS A 158 -12.90 8.94 -14.81
CA LYS A 158 -12.94 10.05 -15.77
C LYS A 158 -11.57 10.25 -16.43
N LYS A 159 -10.48 10.29 -15.64
CA LYS A 159 -9.11 10.41 -16.18
C LYS A 159 -8.71 9.23 -17.06
N LYS A 160 -9.14 8.00 -16.73
CA LYS A 160 -8.94 6.83 -17.58
C LYS A 160 -9.64 6.98 -18.94
N MET A 161 -10.88 7.47 -18.96
CA MET A 161 -11.60 7.70 -20.23
C MET A 161 -10.97 8.85 -21.03
N GLU A 162 -10.51 9.92 -20.38
CA GLU A 162 -9.73 10.99 -21.05
C GLU A 162 -8.42 10.46 -21.67
N TRP A 163 -7.70 9.56 -20.98
CA TRP A 163 -6.47 8.95 -21.51
C TRP A 163 -6.72 7.95 -22.64
N GLU A 164 -7.76 7.11 -22.51
CA GLU A 164 -8.15 6.19 -23.61
C GLU A 164 -8.65 6.98 -24.83
N SER A 165 -9.34 8.11 -24.66
CA SER A 165 -9.72 8.99 -25.78
C SER A 165 -8.51 9.60 -26.50
N LYS A 166 -7.51 10.10 -25.76
CA LYS A 166 -6.26 10.64 -26.34
C LYS A 166 -5.41 9.56 -27.01
N LYS A 167 -5.40 8.36 -26.45
CA LYS A 167 -4.77 7.18 -27.05
C LYS A 167 -5.50 6.78 -28.34
N SER A 168 -6.85 6.86 -28.35
CA SER A 168 -7.71 6.81 -29.53
C SER A 168 -7.20 7.72 -30.66
N GLU A 169 -7.20 9.01 -30.38
CA GLU A 169 -6.79 10.10 -31.27
C GLU A 169 -5.34 9.93 -31.79
N LEU A 170 -4.39 9.60 -30.92
CA LEU A 170 -2.99 9.35 -31.32
C LEU A 170 -2.82 8.08 -32.17
N GLN A 171 -3.62 7.04 -31.94
CA GLN A 171 -3.62 5.84 -32.80
C GLN A 171 -4.22 6.14 -34.18
N GLU A 172 -5.28 6.96 -34.25
CA GLU A 172 -5.86 7.43 -35.52
C GLU A 172 -4.86 8.29 -36.31
N GLN A 173 -4.21 9.26 -35.66
CA GLN A 173 -3.16 10.08 -36.28
C GLN A 173 -1.97 9.24 -36.80
N LEU A 174 -1.55 8.19 -36.07
CA LEU A 174 -0.50 7.28 -36.54
C LEU A 174 -0.92 6.47 -37.78
N VAL A 175 -2.17 6.00 -37.84
CA VAL A 175 -2.71 5.29 -39.01
C VAL A 175 -2.82 6.22 -40.21
N GLU A 176 -3.27 7.46 -40.01
CA GLU A 176 -3.38 8.47 -41.07
C GLU A 176 -2.01 8.88 -41.62
N LEU A 177 -1.03 9.18 -40.76
CA LEU A 177 0.34 9.45 -41.19
C LEU A 177 0.99 8.25 -41.91
N GLN A 178 0.68 7.02 -41.47
CA GLN A 178 1.13 5.81 -42.16
C GLN A 178 0.45 5.65 -43.54
N SER A 179 -0.83 6.01 -43.66
CA SER A 179 -1.57 6.03 -44.92
C SER A 179 -0.96 7.04 -45.91
N GLN A 180 -0.77 8.29 -45.48
CA GLN A 180 -0.14 9.35 -46.27
C GLN A 180 1.28 8.96 -46.74
N LEU A 181 2.06 8.31 -45.87
CA LEU A 181 3.40 7.80 -46.23
C LEU A 181 3.33 6.72 -47.33
N GLN A 182 2.34 5.83 -47.32
CA GLN A 182 2.17 4.84 -48.40
C GLN A 182 1.65 5.49 -49.69
N SER A 183 0.74 6.47 -49.61
CA SER A 183 0.24 7.23 -50.77
C SER A 183 1.39 7.95 -51.47
N ALA A 184 2.12 8.81 -50.74
CA ALA A 184 3.27 9.55 -51.26
C ALA A 184 4.37 8.62 -51.81
N LYS A 185 4.58 7.45 -51.20
CA LYS A 185 5.50 6.42 -51.72
C LYS A 185 4.99 5.78 -53.01
N GLY A 186 3.68 5.49 -53.12
CA GLY A 186 3.04 4.99 -54.33
C GLY A 186 3.10 6.00 -55.48
N GLU A 187 2.79 7.25 -55.20
CA GLU A 187 2.88 8.38 -56.13
C GLU A 187 4.34 8.63 -56.59
N ALA A 188 5.30 8.66 -55.66
CA ALA A 188 6.72 8.80 -56.01
C ALA A 188 7.23 7.62 -56.84
N THR A 189 6.88 6.38 -56.51
CA THR A 189 7.33 5.19 -57.27
C THR A 189 6.66 5.08 -58.63
N THR A 190 5.38 5.42 -58.77
CA THR A 190 4.69 5.46 -60.08
C THR A 190 5.18 6.62 -60.95
N SER A 191 5.43 7.80 -60.38
CA SER A 191 6.03 8.94 -61.07
C SER A 191 7.44 8.62 -61.59
N LEU A 192 8.32 8.08 -60.73
CA LEU A 192 9.66 7.63 -61.14
C LEU A 192 9.61 6.52 -62.20
N HIS A 193 8.66 5.58 -62.11
CA HIS A 193 8.50 4.54 -63.12
C HIS A 193 8.02 5.10 -64.47
N LEU A 194 7.12 6.09 -64.47
CA LEU A 194 6.68 6.79 -65.68
C LEU A 194 7.81 7.59 -66.33
N ASP A 195 8.55 8.38 -65.54
CA ASP A 195 9.70 9.16 -66.01
C ASP A 195 10.79 8.26 -66.61
N LEU A 196 11.25 7.25 -65.85
CA LEU A 196 12.28 6.31 -66.31
C LEU A 196 11.83 5.50 -67.53
N HIS A 197 10.57 5.05 -67.59
CA HIS A 197 10.05 4.35 -68.77
C HIS A 197 9.98 5.27 -70.00
N SER A 198 9.61 6.55 -69.82
CA SER A 198 9.58 7.53 -70.92
C SER A 198 10.99 7.81 -71.47
N LYS A 199 11.98 7.97 -70.58
CA LYS A 199 13.39 8.19 -70.93
C LYS A 199 14.01 6.96 -71.60
N LEU A 200 13.74 5.76 -71.08
CA LEU A 200 14.17 4.50 -71.71
C LEU A 200 13.60 4.39 -73.14
N LYS A 201 12.31 4.62 -73.31
CA LYS A 201 11.65 4.55 -74.63
C LYS A 201 12.15 5.62 -75.60
N ALA A 202 12.51 6.81 -75.11
CA ALA A 202 13.15 7.85 -75.92
C ALA A 202 14.52 7.38 -76.42
N ALA A 203 15.37 6.84 -75.54
CA ALA A 203 16.68 6.30 -75.90
C ALA A 203 16.58 5.08 -76.83
N GLU A 204 15.60 4.18 -76.64
CA GLU A 204 15.34 3.05 -77.56
C GLU A 204 14.98 3.52 -78.98
N ASN A 205 14.18 4.59 -79.09
CA ASN A 205 13.84 5.21 -80.38
C ASN A 205 15.06 5.89 -81.02
N GLU A 206 15.87 6.61 -80.24
CA GLU A 206 17.10 7.26 -80.71
C GLU A 206 18.12 6.24 -81.21
N ILE A 207 18.40 5.18 -80.43
CA ILE A 207 19.25 4.04 -80.83
C ILE A 207 18.71 3.39 -82.11
N SER A 208 17.39 3.29 -82.27
CA SER A 208 16.74 2.75 -83.47
C SER A 208 16.75 3.73 -84.66
N SER A 209 17.04 5.01 -84.43
CA SER A 209 17.29 6.00 -85.49
C SER A 209 18.75 5.97 -85.92
N LEU A 210 19.68 6.09 -84.97
CA LEU A 210 21.12 6.04 -85.21
C LEU A 210 21.56 4.74 -85.90
N LYS A 211 20.93 3.59 -85.59
CA LYS A 211 21.13 2.34 -86.32
C LYS A 211 20.76 2.44 -87.80
N ARG A 212 19.60 3.03 -88.14
CA ARG A 212 19.16 3.20 -89.54
C ARG A 212 20.08 4.14 -90.31
N GLU A 213 20.50 5.22 -89.68
CA GLU A 213 21.45 6.19 -90.25
C GLU A 213 22.82 5.54 -90.49
N LEU A 214 23.34 4.77 -89.54
CA LEU A 214 24.59 4.01 -89.68
C LEU A 214 24.52 2.99 -90.82
N PHE A 215 23.42 2.24 -90.96
CA PHE A 215 23.22 1.33 -92.10
C PHE A 215 23.18 2.08 -93.43
N SER A 216 22.39 3.14 -93.55
CA SER A 216 22.29 3.93 -94.78
C SER A 216 23.63 4.56 -95.17
N ARG A 217 24.42 5.03 -94.20
CA ARG A 217 25.76 5.57 -94.44
C ARG A 217 26.79 4.48 -94.80
N ALA A 218 26.63 3.26 -94.31
CA ALA A 218 27.45 2.12 -94.72
C ALA A 218 27.15 1.72 -96.19
N GLU A 219 25.88 1.65 -96.57
CA GLU A 219 25.44 1.42 -97.96
C GLU A 219 25.98 2.51 -98.92
N GLU A 220 25.95 3.79 -98.51
CA GLU A 220 26.50 4.90 -99.30
C GLU A 220 28.03 4.79 -99.49
N LEU A 221 28.76 4.28 -98.50
CA LEU A 221 30.21 4.05 -98.57
C LEU A 221 30.56 2.81 -99.41
N GLU A 222 29.72 1.78 -99.40
CA GLU A 222 29.84 0.62 -100.28
C GLU A 222 29.57 1.02 -101.74
N LEU A 223 28.50 1.78 -102.01
CA LEU A 223 28.18 2.30 -103.34
C LEU A 223 29.31 3.20 -103.89
N ARG A 224 29.85 4.14 -103.11
CA ARG A 224 31.02 4.93 -103.54
C ARG A 224 32.28 4.09 -103.72
N THR A 225 32.39 2.94 -103.06
CA THR A 225 33.51 2.02 -103.28
C THR A 225 33.39 1.32 -104.62
N ILE A 226 32.21 0.76 -104.93
CA ILE A 226 31.90 0.17 -106.23
C ILE A 226 32.05 1.20 -107.36
N GLU A 227 31.58 2.44 -107.17
CA GLU A 227 31.71 3.54 -108.14
C GLU A 227 33.19 3.87 -108.45
N ARG A 228 34.02 4.06 -107.41
CA ARG A 228 35.46 4.27 -107.56
C ARG A 228 36.13 3.11 -108.30
N ASP A 229 35.80 1.87 -107.92
CA ASP A 229 36.49 0.69 -108.42
C ASP A 229 36.08 0.37 -109.88
N LEU A 230 34.85 0.72 -110.28
CA LEU A 230 34.43 0.76 -111.70
C LEU A 230 35.13 1.90 -112.46
N SER A 231 35.30 3.07 -111.84
CA SER A 231 36.00 4.21 -112.45
C SER A 231 37.49 3.93 -112.68
N THR A 232 38.18 3.27 -111.75
CA THR A 232 39.57 2.83 -111.93
C THR A 232 39.66 1.75 -113.00
N GLN A 233 38.76 0.74 -113.00
CA GLN A 233 38.70 -0.27 -114.06
C GLN A 233 38.47 0.34 -115.45
N ALA A 234 37.65 1.38 -115.57
CA ALA A 234 37.43 2.13 -116.81
C ALA A 234 38.71 2.87 -117.24
N ALA A 235 39.36 3.59 -116.32
CA ALA A 235 40.62 4.30 -116.58
C ALA A 235 41.76 3.35 -116.99
N GLU A 236 41.92 2.21 -116.31
CA GLU A 236 42.86 1.15 -116.69
C GLU A 236 42.56 0.57 -118.07
N SER A 237 41.29 0.42 -118.44
CA SER A 237 40.88 -0.14 -119.73
C SER A 237 41.15 0.85 -120.87
N ALA A 238 40.85 2.13 -120.67
CA ALA A 238 41.24 3.21 -121.58
C ALA A 238 42.77 3.32 -121.70
N SER A 239 43.50 3.23 -120.60
CA SER A 239 44.97 3.24 -120.58
C SER A 239 45.57 2.05 -121.36
N ARG A 240 45.04 0.83 -121.16
CA ARG A 240 45.43 -0.36 -121.93
C ARG A 240 45.14 -0.21 -123.42
N GLN A 241 43.98 0.32 -123.79
CA GLN A 241 43.62 0.58 -125.19
C GLN A 241 44.54 1.65 -125.82
N ASN A 242 44.83 2.74 -125.10
CA ASN A 242 45.76 3.77 -125.53
C ASN A 242 47.17 3.22 -125.71
N LEU A 243 47.66 2.38 -124.79
CA LEU A 243 48.95 1.70 -124.91
C LEU A 243 48.99 0.74 -126.11
N GLU A 244 47.90 0.06 -126.45
CA GLU A 244 47.81 -0.75 -127.67
C GLU A 244 47.77 0.11 -128.94
N ASN A 245 47.05 1.22 -128.91
CA ASN A 245 47.00 2.20 -130.02
C ASN A 245 48.38 2.82 -130.26
N VAL A 246 49.11 3.22 -129.21
CA VAL A 246 50.50 3.68 -129.29
C VAL A 246 51.41 2.58 -129.87
N LYS A 247 51.24 1.31 -129.48
CA LYS A 247 51.96 0.18 -130.08
C LYS A 247 51.62 -0.04 -131.57
N LYS A 248 50.39 0.27 -132.01
CA LYS A 248 50.00 0.24 -133.43
C LYS A 248 50.60 1.42 -134.20
N VAL A 249 50.51 2.63 -133.66
CA VAL A 249 51.12 3.85 -134.23
C VAL A 249 52.64 3.69 -134.36
N ALA A 250 53.34 3.21 -133.33
CA ALA A 250 54.77 2.96 -133.40
C ALA A 250 55.16 1.96 -134.51
N LYS A 251 54.36 0.91 -134.73
CA LYS A 251 54.56 -0.01 -135.86
C LYS A 251 54.34 0.68 -137.21
N LEU A 252 53.24 1.42 -137.36
CA LEU A 252 52.95 2.20 -138.57
C LEU A 252 54.04 3.25 -138.84
N GLU A 253 54.57 3.91 -137.81
CA GLU A 253 55.71 4.80 -137.93
C GLU A 253 56.96 4.09 -138.42
N THR A 254 57.34 2.94 -137.85
CA THR A 254 58.49 2.17 -138.35
C THR A 254 58.32 1.74 -139.80
N GLU A 255 57.09 1.40 -140.20
CA GLU A 255 56.76 1.05 -141.58
C GLU A 255 56.77 2.27 -142.52
N CYS A 256 56.26 3.44 -142.09
CA CYS A 256 56.40 4.70 -142.82
C CYS A 256 57.87 5.14 -142.95
N ARG A 257 58.71 4.92 -141.91
CA ARG A 257 60.16 5.16 -141.98
C ARG A 257 60.82 4.19 -142.98
N ARG A 258 60.42 2.91 -142.99
CA ARG A 258 60.88 1.90 -143.97
C ARG A 258 60.48 2.27 -145.41
N LEU A 259 59.22 2.63 -145.64
CA LEU A 259 58.70 3.04 -146.95
C LEU A 259 59.39 4.33 -147.45
N LYS A 260 59.60 5.33 -146.59
CA LYS A 260 60.39 6.53 -146.91
C LYS A 260 61.85 6.20 -147.26
N ALA A 261 62.45 5.19 -146.62
CA ALA A 261 63.80 4.72 -146.97
C ALA A 261 63.84 3.94 -148.30
N VAL A 262 62.82 3.13 -148.61
CA VAL A 262 62.69 2.44 -149.90
C VAL A 262 62.47 3.43 -151.04
N ALA A 263 61.58 4.42 -150.87
CA ALA A 263 61.32 5.45 -151.87
C ALA A 263 62.60 6.22 -152.25
N ARG A 264 63.41 6.63 -151.26
CA ARG A 264 64.73 7.26 -151.47
C ARG A 264 65.78 6.36 -152.11
N LYS A 265 65.57 5.04 -152.14
CA LYS A 265 66.52 4.04 -152.69
C LYS A 265 66.09 3.51 -154.07
N ALA A 266 64.86 3.80 -154.51
CA ALA A 266 64.33 3.45 -155.82
C ALA A 266 64.51 4.57 -156.87
N SER A 267 64.95 5.76 -156.47
CA SER A 267 64.86 7.00 -157.26
C SER A 267 66.22 7.59 -157.68
N SER A 268 67.17 6.78 -158.16
CA SER A 268 68.50 7.26 -158.57
C SER A 268 69.06 6.56 -159.82
N PHE A 269 68.47 6.82 -160.99
CA PHE A 269 69.15 6.62 -162.29
C PHE A 269 68.54 7.54 -163.37
N ASN A 270 69.24 8.63 -163.70
CA ASN A 270 68.87 9.70 -164.64
C ASN A 270 67.56 10.50 -164.33
N ASP A 271 67.39 11.76 -164.77
CA ASP A 271 68.22 12.59 -165.66
C ASP A 271 68.49 14.01 -165.08
N GLN A 272 69.11 14.92 -165.86
CA GLN A 272 69.77 16.13 -165.36
C GLN A 272 69.00 17.48 -165.49
N ARG A 273 69.34 18.41 -164.56
CA ARG A 273 69.56 19.86 -164.75
C ARG A 273 68.39 20.86 -164.57
N SER A 274 68.75 22.04 -164.06
CA SER A 274 67.97 23.29 -163.83
C SER A 274 66.83 23.24 -162.78
N VAL A 275 66.35 24.34 -162.19
CA VAL A 275 66.91 25.55 -161.53
C VAL A 275 65.75 26.57 -161.31
N THR A 276 65.79 27.31 -160.18
CA THR A 276 64.95 28.48 -159.78
C THR A 276 63.46 28.34 -159.43
N GLU A 277 63.15 28.95 -158.26
CA GLU A 277 62.00 29.82 -157.93
C GLU A 277 60.61 29.31 -157.44
N SER A 278 60.41 29.53 -156.12
CA SER A 278 59.39 30.41 -155.50
C SER A 278 57.89 30.08 -155.55
N SER A 279 57.28 29.93 -154.36
CA SER A 279 56.28 30.87 -153.84
C SER A 279 55.98 30.64 -152.33
N VAL A 280 55.22 31.54 -151.71
CA VAL A 280 54.98 31.63 -150.24
C VAL A 280 53.53 31.26 -149.88
N CYS A 281 53.35 30.48 -148.81
CA CYS A 281 52.27 30.50 -147.79
C CYS A 281 52.63 29.43 -146.71
N VAL A 282 52.65 29.60 -145.38
CA VAL A 282 51.78 30.27 -144.36
C VAL A 282 50.83 29.27 -143.66
N GLU A 283 50.58 29.49 -142.36
CA GLU A 283 49.90 28.64 -141.34
C GLU A 283 50.71 27.40 -140.84
N SER A 284 51.02 27.10 -139.55
CA SER A 284 50.48 27.33 -138.17
C SER A 284 49.70 26.11 -137.60
N PHE A 285 49.64 25.74 -136.30
CA PHE A 285 49.95 26.38 -134.98
C PHE A 285 50.36 25.32 -133.89
N THR A 286 50.87 25.79 -132.73
CA THR A 286 50.73 25.27 -131.31
C THR A 286 51.04 23.79 -130.95
N ASP A 287 51.88 23.45 -129.94
CA ASP A 287 51.80 23.56 -128.44
C ASP A 287 51.40 22.18 -127.81
N SER A 288 51.68 21.76 -126.56
CA SER A 288 52.19 22.40 -125.32
C SER A 288 53.18 21.50 -124.52
N GLN A 289 53.71 21.99 -123.40
CA GLN A 289 54.46 21.18 -122.39
C GLN A 289 53.68 20.99 -121.08
N SER A 290 53.84 19.80 -120.46
CA SER A 290 53.70 19.47 -119.03
C SER A 290 54.18 18.01 -118.88
N ASP A 291 55.20 17.62 -118.13
CA ASP A 291 55.59 17.82 -116.71
C ASP A 291 54.95 16.81 -115.73
N ILE A 292 55.69 16.47 -114.67
CA ILE A 292 55.44 15.46 -113.61
C ILE A 292 55.51 13.99 -114.10
N GLY A 293 56.26 13.08 -113.48
CA GLY A 293 57.25 13.23 -112.41
C GLY A 293 57.67 11.87 -111.83
N GLU A 294 58.95 11.49 -111.91
CA GLU A 294 59.43 10.16 -111.46
C GLU A 294 60.88 10.17 -110.93
N ARG A 295 61.04 9.85 -109.63
CA ARG A 295 62.21 9.21 -108.98
C ARG A 295 61.92 9.01 -107.47
N LEU A 296 61.72 7.78 -107.03
CA LEU A 296 62.74 6.86 -106.48
C LEU A 296 63.29 7.28 -105.10
N LEU A 297 62.89 6.52 -104.06
CA LEU A 297 63.72 5.68 -103.17
C LEU A 297 62.75 5.00 -102.17
N LEU A 298 62.64 3.67 -102.17
CA LEU A 298 63.51 2.67 -101.53
C LEU A 298 63.15 2.41 -100.05
N VAL A 299 62.66 1.19 -99.84
CA VAL A 299 62.35 0.51 -98.58
C VAL A 299 63.54 0.51 -97.60
N GLU A 300 63.31 0.85 -96.33
CA GLU A 300 63.66 -0.08 -95.22
C GLU A 300 62.91 0.16 -93.88
N SER A 301 62.06 -0.82 -93.56
CA SER A 301 61.79 -1.47 -92.27
C SER A 301 62.14 -0.82 -90.90
N ASN A 302 61.14 -0.92 -90.02
CA ASN A 302 61.20 -1.40 -88.61
C ASN A 302 61.35 -0.45 -87.40
N THR A 303 60.50 -0.79 -86.41
CA THR A 303 60.60 -0.68 -84.94
C THR A 303 59.83 0.41 -84.18
N ARG A 304 59.11 -0.12 -83.16
CA ARG A 304 58.78 0.45 -81.84
C ARG A 304 57.70 1.54 -81.70
N LYS A 305 56.86 1.26 -80.69
CA LYS A 305 56.08 2.15 -79.83
C LYS A 305 56.60 3.60 -79.79
N VAL A 306 55.66 4.54 -79.86
CA VAL A 306 55.78 5.88 -79.27
C VAL A 306 54.59 6.07 -78.31
N SER A 307 54.80 6.85 -77.26
CA SER A 307 53.79 7.18 -76.25
C SER A 307 53.28 8.62 -76.44
N GLU A 308 52.18 8.90 -75.77
CA GLU A 308 51.56 10.20 -75.48
C GLU A 308 52.53 11.35 -75.08
N VAL A 309 52.04 12.60 -75.14
CA VAL A 309 52.56 13.87 -74.55
C VAL A 309 53.42 14.82 -75.43
N GLU A 310 52.78 15.88 -75.99
CA GLU A 310 53.17 17.33 -76.05
C GLU A 310 54.58 17.77 -76.59
N PRO A 311 54.95 19.09 -76.69
CA PRO A 311 54.17 20.36 -76.57
C PRO A 311 54.37 21.40 -77.72
N ASN A 312 53.62 22.52 -77.63
CA ASN A 312 53.94 23.98 -77.86
C ASN A 312 55.25 24.44 -78.57
N PRO A 313 55.38 25.68 -79.13
CA PRO A 313 54.73 26.96 -78.70
C PRO A 313 54.33 27.87 -79.91
N SER A 314 54.12 29.21 -79.89
CA SER A 314 54.15 30.35 -78.92
C SER A 314 53.33 31.54 -79.52
N ASP A 315 53.15 32.77 -79.00
CA ASP A 315 53.67 33.52 -77.83
C ASP A 315 52.73 34.72 -77.46
N SER A 316 53.16 35.52 -76.47
CA SER A 316 52.91 36.95 -76.20
C SER A 316 51.92 37.35 -75.09
N SER A 317 52.27 38.45 -74.42
CA SER A 317 51.81 38.85 -73.08
C SER A 317 51.31 40.29 -73.06
N LEU A 318 50.33 40.60 -72.18
CA LEU A 318 50.39 41.77 -71.31
C LEU A 318 49.34 41.71 -70.17
N VAL A 319 49.53 42.55 -69.15
CA VAL A 319 48.69 42.70 -67.95
C VAL A 319 48.54 44.19 -67.64
N SER A 320 47.33 44.67 -67.29
CA SER A 320 47.02 45.45 -66.07
C SER A 320 45.71 46.26 -66.14
N GLU A 321 45.02 46.33 -65.00
CA GLU A 321 44.28 47.47 -64.42
C GLU A 321 43.06 48.19 -65.08
N PHE A 322 41.99 48.26 -64.26
CA PHE A 322 41.07 49.39 -64.03
C PHE A 322 40.17 49.94 -65.17
N ALA A 323 38.96 50.45 -64.91
CA ALA A 323 38.19 50.61 -63.66
C ALA A 323 36.67 50.56 -63.87
N LYS A 324 35.96 50.45 -62.73
CA LYS A 324 34.53 50.71 -62.51
C LYS A 324 33.97 51.87 -63.36
N PHE A 325 32.74 51.74 -63.85
CA PHE A 325 31.71 52.76 -63.60
C PHE A 325 30.31 52.13 -63.46
N LYS A 326 29.33 52.94 -63.02
CA LYS A 326 28.01 52.49 -62.59
C LYS A 326 27.10 52.17 -63.77
N ASN A 327 26.19 51.21 -63.55
CA ASN A 327 24.98 51.06 -64.34
C ASN A 327 23.78 51.73 -63.62
N GLU A 328 22.63 51.74 -64.29
CA GLU A 328 21.27 51.87 -63.71
C GLU A 328 20.76 53.26 -63.24
N LYS A 329 20.04 53.95 -64.14
CA LYS A 329 18.62 54.36 -64.00
C LYS A 329 18.11 54.87 -65.37
N ALA A 330 17.44 54.08 -66.20
CA ALA A 330 16.08 53.53 -66.11
C ALA A 330 14.95 54.54 -66.42
N ILE A 331 14.01 54.12 -67.28
CA ILE A 331 12.80 54.82 -67.77
C ILE A 331 13.09 55.94 -68.81
N GLY A 332 12.44 56.00 -69.99
CA GLY A 332 11.56 55.03 -70.65
C GLY A 332 10.44 55.63 -71.50
N LYS A 333 10.04 54.89 -72.55
CA LYS A 333 8.92 55.08 -73.51
C LYS A 333 9.18 55.95 -74.75
N ASN A 334 8.60 55.46 -75.86
CA ASN A 334 8.34 56.08 -77.16
C ASN A 334 9.57 56.47 -78.00
N SER A 335 9.90 55.60 -78.98
CA SER A 335 10.53 56.03 -80.24
C SER A 335 9.49 55.94 -81.34
N GLU A 336 9.30 57.03 -82.09
CA GLU A 336 8.72 56.96 -83.43
C GLU A 336 9.76 56.37 -84.41
N ALA A 337 9.34 56.04 -85.63
CA ALA A 337 10.22 55.46 -86.63
C ALA A 337 11.19 56.52 -87.20
N PRO A 338 12.51 56.26 -87.27
CA PRO A 338 13.45 57.19 -87.87
C PRO A 338 13.37 57.12 -89.39
N SER A 339 12.81 58.16 -90.02
CA SER A 339 12.98 58.42 -91.45
C SER A 339 14.43 58.84 -91.71
N LEU A 340 15.23 57.95 -92.31
CA LEU A 340 16.57 58.29 -92.78
C LEU A 340 16.50 58.56 -94.28
N ASP A 341 16.32 59.83 -94.62
CA ASP A 341 16.18 60.33 -95.98
C ASP A 341 17.53 60.23 -96.71
N ILE A 342 17.58 59.36 -97.72
CA ILE A 342 18.77 59.19 -98.57
C ILE A 342 18.61 60.21 -99.71
N SER A 343 19.31 61.35 -99.64
CA SER A 343 19.34 62.29 -100.77
C SER A 343 20.05 61.62 -101.96
N LEU A 344 19.24 61.01 -102.82
CA LEU A 344 19.62 60.39 -104.09
C LEU A 344 18.96 61.18 -105.24
N MET A 345 18.88 62.51 -105.09
CA MET A 345 18.08 63.39 -105.96
C MET A 345 18.77 64.73 -106.31
N ASP A 346 19.91 65.08 -105.70
CA ASP A 346 20.62 66.34 -106.02
C ASP A 346 21.28 66.31 -107.41
N ASP A 347 21.87 65.18 -107.82
CA ASP A 347 22.58 65.02 -109.11
C ASP A 347 21.67 65.22 -110.35
N PHE A 348 20.35 65.12 -110.19
CA PHE A 348 19.39 65.35 -111.28
C PHE A 348 19.07 66.84 -111.51
N LEU A 349 19.38 67.73 -110.57
CA LEU A 349 19.07 69.17 -110.67
C LEU A 349 20.18 69.99 -111.34
N GLU A 350 21.44 69.52 -111.36
CA GLU A 350 22.49 70.18 -112.16
C GLU A 350 22.25 70.02 -113.67
N MET A 351 21.68 68.88 -114.09
CA MET A 351 21.36 68.60 -115.49
C MET A 351 20.29 69.54 -116.07
N GLU A 352 19.40 70.12 -115.24
CA GLU A 352 18.41 71.11 -115.67
C GLU A 352 19.04 72.49 -115.97
N ARG A 353 20.27 72.77 -115.49
CA ARG A 353 21.01 74.01 -115.82
C ARG A 353 21.77 73.97 -117.15
N LEU A 354 21.79 72.84 -117.86
CA LEU A 354 22.50 72.69 -119.14
C LEU A 354 21.59 72.62 -120.38
N VAL A 355 20.26 72.70 -120.21
CA VAL A 355 19.26 72.57 -121.30
C VAL A 355 18.53 73.91 -121.53
N GLY A 356 19.28 74.97 -121.83
CA GLY A 356 18.82 76.37 -121.69
C GLY A 356 19.15 77.34 -122.84
N LEU A 357 18.79 77.01 -124.08
CA LEU A 357 18.81 77.88 -125.29
C LEU A 357 20.20 78.36 -125.81
N PRO A 358 20.32 78.71 -127.11
CA PRO A 358 19.68 78.11 -128.29
C PRO A 358 20.67 77.76 -129.43
N ASP A 359 20.28 76.86 -130.32
CA ASP A 359 20.89 76.75 -131.65
C ASP A 359 20.60 78.01 -132.49
N THR A 360 21.63 78.58 -133.14
CA THR A 360 21.47 79.58 -134.19
C THR A 360 22.36 79.28 -135.40
N HIS A 361 21.80 78.54 -136.34
CA HIS A 361 21.99 78.55 -137.80
C HIS A 361 23.29 79.12 -138.44
N ASN A 362 23.87 78.26 -139.29
CA ASN A 362 24.31 78.49 -140.67
C ASN A 362 25.35 79.58 -141.04
N GLU A 363 26.16 79.19 -142.04
CA GLU A 363 26.79 80.03 -143.08
C GLU A 363 27.86 81.04 -142.60
N SER A 364 29.07 80.98 -143.16
CA SER A 364 29.29 81.35 -144.56
C SER A 364 30.56 80.75 -145.18
N PHE A 365 30.55 80.61 -146.50
CA PHE A 365 31.75 80.46 -147.32
C PHE A 365 32.44 81.81 -147.54
N HIS A 366 33.78 81.78 -147.70
CA HIS A 366 34.64 82.51 -148.66
C HIS A 366 36.05 82.59 -148.06
N GLU A 367 37.06 81.91 -148.62
CA GLU A 367 37.76 82.26 -149.86
C GLU A 367 38.40 83.65 -149.81
N SER A 368 39.75 83.69 -149.78
CA SER A 368 40.55 84.87 -150.08
C SER A 368 41.69 84.47 -151.01
N ARG A 369 41.37 84.56 -152.30
CA ARG A 369 42.20 84.19 -153.44
C ARG A 369 42.82 85.44 -154.04
N THR A 370 44.15 85.55 -154.03
CA THR A 370 44.88 86.60 -154.76
C THR A 370 45.83 85.96 -155.76
N ILE A 371 45.79 86.42 -157.01
CA ILE A 371 46.54 85.84 -158.14
C ILE A 371 47.59 86.83 -158.61
N THR A 372 48.85 86.41 -158.70
CA THR A 372 49.79 86.90 -159.72
C THR A 372 50.78 85.81 -160.14
N ALA A 373 50.56 85.31 -161.36
CA ALA A 373 51.52 84.73 -162.31
C ALA A 373 52.55 83.63 -161.89
N GLN A 374 52.58 82.59 -162.73
CA GLN A 374 53.74 81.77 -163.13
C GLN A 374 54.31 80.68 -162.18
N SER A 375 54.12 79.45 -162.65
CA SER A 375 55.09 78.32 -162.66
C SER A 375 55.37 77.49 -161.40
N SER A 376 54.82 76.27 -161.42
CA SER A 376 55.52 75.02 -161.05
C SER A 376 56.15 74.85 -159.66
N VAL A 377 55.38 75.10 -158.58
CA VAL A 377 55.60 74.43 -157.28
C VAL A 377 54.23 74.07 -156.68
N LYS A 378 53.86 72.78 -156.65
CA LYS A 378 52.58 72.32 -156.03
C LYS A 378 52.72 71.10 -155.12
N ASP A 379 53.63 70.18 -155.42
CA ASP A 379 53.66 68.88 -154.75
C ASP A 379 54.32 68.94 -153.37
N ILE A 380 55.33 69.79 -153.19
CA ILE A 380 56.08 69.98 -151.94
C ILE A 380 55.16 70.45 -150.80
N THR A 381 54.21 71.35 -151.08
CA THR A 381 53.26 71.87 -150.10
C THR A 381 52.24 70.83 -149.65
N LEU A 382 51.80 69.95 -150.56
CA LEU A 382 50.90 68.83 -150.23
C LEU A 382 51.63 67.76 -149.40
N ILE A 383 52.89 67.47 -149.72
CA ILE A 383 53.73 66.54 -148.94
C ILE A 383 53.93 67.05 -147.51
N ASN A 384 54.23 68.34 -147.32
CA ASN A 384 54.38 68.92 -145.98
C ASN A 384 53.06 68.87 -145.18
N ASN A 385 51.92 69.17 -145.80
CA ASN A 385 50.62 69.08 -145.13
C ASN A 385 50.25 67.64 -144.76
N LEU A 386 50.55 66.66 -145.63
CA LEU A 386 50.40 65.24 -145.31
C LEU A 386 51.33 64.83 -144.15
N ALA A 387 52.60 65.22 -144.16
CA ALA A 387 53.53 64.91 -143.07
C ALA A 387 53.08 65.48 -141.72
N THR A 388 52.56 66.71 -141.68
CA THR A 388 51.99 67.28 -140.45
C THR A 388 50.72 66.57 -139.98
N MET A 389 49.87 66.10 -140.91
CA MET A 389 48.69 65.29 -140.58
C MET A 389 49.08 63.90 -140.08
N THR A 390 50.09 63.25 -140.68
CA THR A 390 50.61 61.96 -140.20
C THR A 390 51.17 62.08 -138.79
N ASN A 391 52.01 63.07 -138.53
CA ASN A 391 52.56 63.30 -137.18
C ASN A 391 51.45 63.61 -136.15
N ARG A 392 50.39 64.31 -136.56
CA ARG A 392 49.22 64.58 -135.71
C ARG A 392 48.37 63.33 -135.47
N ASN A 393 48.28 62.43 -136.45
CA ASN A 393 47.62 61.14 -136.28
C ASN A 393 48.42 60.25 -135.31
N THR A 394 49.75 60.16 -135.43
CA THR A 394 50.56 59.40 -134.47
C THR A 394 50.50 60.02 -133.06
N GLU A 395 50.49 61.35 -132.94
CA GLU A 395 50.28 62.04 -131.65
C GLU A 395 48.89 61.74 -131.04
N LEU A 396 47.87 61.53 -131.87
CA LEU A 396 46.53 61.12 -131.44
C LEU A 396 46.46 59.62 -131.11
N GLU A 397 47.14 58.77 -131.86
CA GLU A 397 47.25 57.33 -131.61
C GLU A 397 47.98 57.05 -130.28
N GLU A 398 49.10 57.74 -130.01
CA GLU A 398 49.80 57.68 -128.71
C GLU A 398 48.90 58.11 -127.55
N LYS A 399 48.12 59.20 -127.72
CA LYS A 399 47.16 59.65 -126.70
C LYS A 399 45.98 58.71 -126.51
N LEU A 400 45.51 58.05 -127.58
CA LEU A 400 44.44 57.06 -127.50
C LEU A 400 44.95 55.80 -126.77
N LEU A 401 46.19 55.40 -127.02
CA LEU A 401 46.86 54.30 -126.32
C LEU A 401 47.05 54.64 -124.83
N GLN A 402 47.49 55.86 -124.50
CA GLN A 402 47.57 56.34 -123.11
C GLN A 402 46.20 56.39 -122.42
N MET A 403 45.18 56.93 -123.09
CA MET A 403 43.79 56.95 -122.57
C MET A 403 43.26 55.54 -122.29
N GLU A 404 43.61 54.56 -123.13
CA GLU A 404 43.24 53.16 -122.92
C GLU A 404 44.04 52.54 -121.76
N THR A 405 45.34 52.84 -121.58
CA THR A 405 46.07 52.38 -120.38
C THR A 405 45.52 52.99 -119.09
N ASP A 406 45.22 54.29 -119.10
CA ASP A 406 44.67 55.01 -117.94
C ASP A 406 43.26 54.48 -117.58
N LYS A 407 42.43 54.21 -118.59
CA LYS A 407 41.14 53.54 -118.45
C LYS A 407 41.30 52.14 -117.84
N ASN A 408 42.23 51.32 -118.31
CA ASN A 408 42.46 49.99 -117.74
C ASN A 408 42.97 50.08 -116.28
N GLU A 409 43.82 51.05 -115.93
CA GLU A 409 44.25 51.26 -114.54
C GLU A 409 43.07 51.69 -113.64
N LEU A 410 42.21 52.58 -114.13
CA LEU A 410 40.96 52.98 -113.44
C LEU A 410 39.98 51.80 -113.30
N GLU A 411 39.82 50.96 -114.31
CA GLU A 411 38.99 49.74 -114.24
C GLU A 411 39.53 48.75 -113.20
N THR A 412 40.85 48.47 -113.17
CA THR A 412 41.42 47.61 -112.11
C THR A 412 41.32 48.24 -110.72
N SER A 413 41.28 49.56 -110.62
CA SER A 413 41.09 50.28 -109.36
C SER A 413 39.64 50.23 -108.88
N LEU A 414 38.69 50.37 -109.80
CA LEU A 414 37.26 50.20 -109.54
C LEU A 414 36.94 48.78 -109.05
N ILE A 415 37.54 47.75 -109.66
CA ILE A 415 37.39 46.36 -109.21
C ILE A 415 37.89 46.19 -107.76
N LYS A 416 39.07 46.72 -107.42
CA LYS A 416 39.61 46.69 -106.04
C LYS A 416 38.66 47.37 -105.04
N TYR A 417 38.05 48.51 -105.40
CA TYR A 417 37.05 49.17 -104.57
C TYR A 417 35.75 48.36 -104.43
N GLN A 418 35.26 47.73 -105.51
CA GLN A 418 34.09 46.87 -105.48
C GLN A 418 34.30 45.62 -104.62
N ASP A 419 35.48 45.00 -104.70
CA ASP A 419 35.83 43.85 -103.86
C ASP A 419 36.00 44.27 -102.39
N HIS A 420 36.59 45.43 -102.11
CA HIS A 420 36.64 45.95 -100.74
C HIS A 420 35.24 46.24 -100.17
N LEU A 421 34.35 46.86 -100.95
CA LEU A 421 32.95 47.06 -100.59
C LEU A 421 32.20 45.75 -100.36
N ARG A 422 32.56 44.67 -101.07
CA ARG A 422 32.04 43.32 -100.78
C ARG A 422 32.53 42.82 -99.43
N THR A 423 33.84 42.85 -99.16
CA THR A 423 34.39 42.42 -97.86
C THR A 423 33.82 43.21 -96.66
N LEU A 424 33.54 44.51 -96.84
CA LEU A 424 32.91 45.32 -95.81
C LEU A 424 31.44 44.95 -95.58
N ARG A 425 30.72 44.51 -96.61
CA ARG A 425 29.36 43.98 -96.49
C ARG A 425 29.36 42.62 -95.81
N ASP A 426 30.24 41.71 -96.21
CA ASP A 426 30.36 40.38 -95.61
C ASP A 426 30.66 40.49 -94.10
N CYS A 427 31.54 41.42 -93.70
CA CYS A 427 31.82 41.75 -92.30
C CYS A 427 30.64 42.42 -91.57
N LEU A 428 29.80 43.20 -92.26
CA LEU A 428 28.59 43.79 -91.68
C LEU A 428 27.53 42.73 -91.41
N GLU A 429 27.27 41.84 -92.38
CA GLU A 429 26.35 40.71 -92.21
C GLU A 429 26.80 39.77 -91.07
N GLU A 430 28.11 39.52 -90.92
CA GLU A 430 28.64 38.76 -89.79
C GLU A 430 28.44 39.48 -88.43
N ALA A 431 28.53 40.81 -88.40
CA ALA A 431 28.28 41.61 -87.21
C ALA A 431 26.79 41.66 -86.84
N GLU A 432 25.90 41.80 -87.82
CA GLU A 432 24.45 41.74 -87.64
C GLU A 432 24.01 40.36 -87.11
N MET A 433 24.53 39.27 -87.67
CA MET A 433 24.27 37.90 -87.18
C MET A 433 24.76 37.68 -85.74
N LYS A 434 25.91 38.26 -85.35
CA LYS A 434 26.38 38.26 -83.95
C LYS A 434 25.44 39.06 -83.03
N LEU A 435 24.92 40.19 -83.50
CA LEU A 435 24.01 41.05 -82.73
C LEU A 435 22.65 40.38 -82.52
N VAL A 436 22.06 39.79 -83.57
CA VAL A 436 20.84 38.97 -83.48
C VAL A 436 21.03 37.81 -82.49
N LYS A 437 22.18 37.12 -82.53
CA LYS A 437 22.47 36.06 -81.56
C LYS A 437 22.49 36.59 -80.12
N LEU A 438 23.17 37.71 -79.86
CA LEU A 438 23.22 38.32 -78.52
C LEU A 438 21.84 38.77 -78.03
N GLU A 439 20.96 39.25 -78.91
CA GLU A 439 19.57 39.56 -78.58
C GLU A 439 18.77 38.30 -78.19
N THR A 440 18.99 37.17 -78.88
CA THR A 440 18.36 35.89 -78.50
C THR A 440 18.93 35.30 -77.20
N ASP A 441 20.25 35.35 -77.00
CA ASP A 441 20.90 34.87 -75.77
C ASP A 441 20.42 35.70 -74.56
N LYS A 442 20.27 37.03 -74.72
CA LYS A 442 19.66 37.93 -73.75
C LYS A 442 18.21 37.55 -73.42
N TYR A 443 17.36 37.31 -74.41
CA TYR A 443 15.95 36.94 -74.17
C TYR A 443 15.82 35.61 -73.39
N VAL A 444 16.69 34.64 -73.68
CA VAL A 444 16.76 33.38 -72.92
C VAL A 444 17.19 33.62 -71.46
N LEU A 445 18.17 34.49 -71.23
CA LEU A 445 18.61 34.86 -69.88
C LEU A 445 17.53 35.66 -69.11
N GLU A 446 16.82 36.57 -69.75
CA GLU A 446 15.68 37.31 -69.17
C GLU A 446 14.55 36.33 -68.77
N THR A 447 14.25 35.35 -69.64
CA THR A 447 13.25 34.30 -69.35
C THR A 447 13.67 33.45 -68.14
N SER A 448 14.90 32.92 -68.15
CA SER A 448 15.44 32.12 -67.03
C SER A 448 15.49 32.90 -65.71
N LEU A 449 15.78 34.21 -65.75
CA LEU A 449 15.72 35.07 -64.58
C LEU A 449 14.30 35.20 -64.01
N THR A 450 13.26 35.28 -64.86
CA THR A 450 11.87 35.28 -64.39
C THR A 450 11.45 33.94 -63.77
N GLU A 451 11.86 32.80 -64.35
CA GLU A 451 11.60 31.48 -63.76
C GLU A 451 12.26 31.32 -62.39
N HIS A 452 13.50 31.78 -62.23
CA HIS A 452 14.19 31.75 -60.94
C HIS A 452 13.59 32.73 -59.91
N LEU A 453 13.02 33.86 -60.35
CA LEU A 453 12.29 34.77 -59.46
C LEU A 453 11.00 34.12 -58.93
N ASP A 454 10.21 33.43 -59.78
CA ASP A 454 9.02 32.69 -59.34
C ASP A 454 9.38 31.51 -58.42
N GLN A 455 10.49 30.80 -58.69
CA GLN A 455 11.03 29.79 -57.77
C GLN A 455 11.37 30.40 -56.40
N LEU A 456 12.03 31.56 -56.35
CA LEU A 456 12.33 32.25 -55.09
C LEU A 456 11.05 32.72 -54.36
N VAL A 457 10.01 33.13 -55.09
CA VAL A 457 8.70 33.48 -54.51
C VAL A 457 8.03 32.24 -53.89
N THR A 458 8.01 31.09 -54.57
CA THR A 458 7.42 29.86 -54.00
C THR A 458 8.18 29.38 -52.78
N VAL A 459 9.52 29.40 -52.79
CA VAL A 459 10.36 29.06 -51.64
C VAL A 459 10.12 30.00 -50.46
N ARG A 460 10.00 31.31 -50.69
CA ARG A 460 9.63 32.28 -49.63
C ARG A 460 8.28 31.96 -49.02
N ASN A 461 7.25 31.73 -49.84
CA ASN A 461 5.90 31.41 -49.35
C ASN A 461 5.88 30.10 -48.54
N HIS A 462 6.71 29.11 -48.91
CA HIS A 462 6.89 27.88 -48.12
C HIS A 462 7.64 28.11 -46.80
N LEU A 463 8.61 29.03 -46.76
CA LEU A 463 9.30 29.43 -45.53
C LEU A 463 8.35 30.14 -44.56
N GLU A 464 7.59 31.15 -45.02
CA GLU A 464 6.56 31.85 -44.24
C GLU A 464 5.52 30.86 -43.67
N ALA A 465 5.09 29.88 -44.47
CA ALA A 465 4.18 28.81 -44.02
C ALA A 465 4.80 27.82 -43.02
N ALA A 466 6.14 27.69 -42.98
CA ALA A 466 6.84 26.89 -41.98
C ALA A 466 7.02 27.69 -40.66
N GLU A 467 7.37 28.97 -40.74
CA GLU A 467 7.48 29.88 -39.59
C GLU A 467 6.14 29.98 -38.83
N MET A 468 5.02 30.13 -39.54
CA MET A 468 3.68 30.13 -38.93
C MET A 468 3.32 28.81 -38.24
N LYS A 469 3.81 27.66 -38.73
CA LYS A 469 3.63 26.35 -38.06
C LYS A 469 4.51 26.24 -36.81
N ILE A 470 5.72 26.78 -36.83
CA ILE A 470 6.60 26.83 -35.66
C ILE A 470 5.95 27.66 -34.54
N LEU A 471 5.42 28.84 -34.86
CA LEU A 471 4.70 29.69 -33.89
C LEU A 471 3.52 28.98 -33.20
N GLU A 472 2.70 28.23 -33.94
CA GLU A 472 1.60 27.47 -33.32
C GLU A 472 2.11 26.29 -32.48
N MET A 473 3.19 25.62 -32.89
CA MET A 473 3.84 24.58 -32.05
C MET A 473 4.45 25.15 -30.76
N GLU A 474 5.05 26.34 -30.80
CA GLU A 474 5.57 27.03 -29.61
C GLU A 474 4.46 27.45 -28.65
N LYS A 475 3.30 27.85 -29.19
CA LYS A 475 2.09 28.17 -28.43
C LYS A 475 1.46 26.93 -27.77
N GLU A 476 1.41 25.79 -28.45
CA GLU A 476 1.01 24.52 -27.84
C GLU A 476 2.03 24.03 -26.80
N LYS A 477 3.33 24.17 -27.06
CA LYS A 477 4.38 23.92 -26.06
C LYS A 477 4.16 24.74 -24.78
N CYS A 478 3.87 26.04 -24.90
CA CYS A 478 3.61 26.91 -23.75
C CYS A 478 2.35 26.48 -22.95
N LYS A 479 1.29 26.02 -23.64
CA LYS A 479 0.11 25.41 -22.99
C LYS A 479 0.47 24.11 -22.25
N LEU A 480 1.34 23.27 -22.82
CA LEU A 480 1.80 22.05 -22.17
C LEU A 480 2.71 22.34 -20.97
N GLU A 481 3.60 23.32 -21.04
CA GLU A 481 4.47 23.76 -19.93
C GLU A 481 3.66 24.35 -18.76
N THR A 482 2.63 25.15 -19.05
CA THR A 482 1.69 25.66 -18.03
C THR A 482 0.80 24.56 -17.44
N SER A 483 0.40 23.55 -18.22
CA SER A 483 -0.29 22.38 -17.69
C SER A 483 0.62 21.48 -16.85
N LEU A 484 1.89 21.33 -17.22
CA LEU A 484 2.88 20.51 -16.52
C LEU A 484 3.21 21.13 -15.15
N THR A 485 3.51 22.43 -15.10
CA THR A 485 3.78 23.15 -13.84
C THR A 485 2.57 23.13 -12.90
N ASN A 486 1.34 23.24 -13.42
CA ASN A 486 0.13 23.07 -12.62
C ASN A 486 0.02 21.65 -12.02
N HIS A 487 0.27 20.59 -12.80
CA HIS A 487 0.29 19.22 -12.28
C HIS A 487 1.42 18.96 -11.29
N GLN A 488 2.58 19.60 -11.45
CA GLN A 488 3.69 19.50 -10.51
C GLN A 488 3.37 20.17 -9.17
N ASN A 489 2.70 21.33 -9.18
CA ASN A 489 2.17 21.98 -7.97
C ASN A 489 1.10 21.12 -7.27
N GLN A 490 0.24 20.44 -8.04
CA GLN A 490 -0.74 19.49 -7.50
C GLN A 490 -0.07 18.27 -6.85
N LEU A 491 1.02 17.77 -7.43
CA LEU A 491 1.83 16.68 -6.87
C LEU A 491 2.50 17.09 -5.54
N GLU A 492 3.13 18.27 -5.48
CA GLU A 492 3.75 18.75 -4.23
C GLU A 492 2.70 19.01 -3.13
N THR A 493 1.50 19.50 -3.52
CA THR A 493 0.36 19.64 -2.60
C THR A 493 -0.14 18.28 -2.09
N ALA A 494 -0.19 17.25 -2.95
CA ALA A 494 -0.57 15.90 -2.56
C ALA A 494 0.49 15.25 -1.65
N ARG A 495 1.77 15.52 -1.91
CA ARG A 495 2.90 15.09 -1.08
C ARG A 495 2.83 15.68 0.33
N GLY A 496 2.66 16.99 0.48
CA GLY A 496 2.54 17.62 1.81
C GLY A 496 1.37 17.06 2.62
N ARG A 497 0.26 16.67 1.97
CA ARG A 497 -0.86 15.97 2.60
C ARG A 497 -0.55 14.52 3.00
N LEU A 498 0.37 13.84 2.31
CA LEU A 498 0.85 12.52 2.68
C LEU A 498 1.78 12.62 3.91
N GLU A 499 2.73 13.55 3.89
CA GLU A 499 3.65 13.81 5.02
C GLU A 499 2.89 14.22 6.30
N GLU A 500 1.81 15.01 6.17
CA GLU A 500 0.89 15.33 7.29
C GLU A 500 0.14 14.09 7.81
N ALA A 501 -0.27 13.18 6.92
CA ALA A 501 -0.96 11.94 7.28
C ALA A 501 -0.02 10.93 7.96
N GLU A 502 1.22 10.83 7.49
CA GLU A 502 2.28 10.02 8.10
C GLU A 502 2.60 10.52 9.51
N MET A 503 2.76 11.84 9.71
CA MET A 503 2.98 12.42 11.04
C MET A 503 1.82 12.13 12.01
N LYS A 504 0.57 12.17 11.53
CA LYS A 504 -0.61 11.78 12.32
C LYS A 504 -0.62 10.29 12.64
N LEU A 505 -0.17 9.42 11.72
CA LEU A 505 -0.10 7.98 11.93
C LEU A 505 0.96 7.61 12.97
N VAL A 506 2.16 8.20 12.89
CA VAL A 506 3.21 8.05 13.91
C VAL A 506 2.71 8.48 15.30
N LYS A 507 1.97 9.58 15.39
CA LYS A 507 1.36 10.00 16.66
C LYS A 507 0.32 8.98 17.16
N MET A 508 -0.57 8.49 16.30
CA MET A 508 -1.53 7.44 16.70
C MET A 508 -0.82 6.16 17.15
N GLU A 509 0.36 5.85 16.63
CA GLU A 509 1.16 4.70 17.03
C GLU A 509 1.85 4.89 18.40
N THR A 510 2.32 6.11 18.73
CA THR A 510 2.77 6.43 20.10
C THR A 510 1.61 6.45 21.10
N ASP A 511 0.49 7.11 20.76
CA ASP A 511 -0.71 7.16 21.61
C ASP A 511 -1.27 5.74 21.87
N LYS A 512 -1.17 4.85 20.88
CA LYS A 512 -1.50 3.41 21.01
C LYS A 512 -0.56 2.69 21.97
N TYR A 513 0.75 2.91 21.89
CA TYR A 513 1.73 2.25 22.78
C TYR A 513 1.51 2.63 24.26
N ASP A 514 1.21 3.90 24.53
CA ASP A 514 0.89 4.37 25.89
C ASP A 514 -0.43 3.78 26.42
N LEU A 515 -1.39 3.50 25.54
CA LEU A 515 -2.62 2.77 25.89
C LEU A 515 -2.39 1.28 26.10
N GLU A 516 -1.55 0.61 25.29
CA GLU A 516 -1.20 -0.81 25.43
C GLU A 516 -0.42 -1.07 26.72
N THR A 517 0.54 -0.21 27.08
CA THR A 517 1.26 -0.29 28.36
C THR A 517 0.36 0.00 29.56
N SER A 518 -0.57 0.96 29.45
CA SER A 518 -1.57 1.23 30.48
C SER A 518 -2.55 0.05 30.67
N LEU A 519 -2.98 -0.59 29.59
CA LEU A 519 -3.82 -1.78 29.62
C LEU A 519 -3.12 -2.95 30.32
N ALA A 520 -1.86 -3.23 29.97
CA ALA A 520 -1.05 -4.27 30.59
C ALA A 520 -0.92 -4.07 32.11
N LYS A 521 -0.71 -2.82 32.55
CA LYS A 521 -0.67 -2.43 33.97
C LYS A 521 -2.00 -2.69 34.69
N HIS A 522 -3.14 -2.36 34.06
CA HIS A 522 -4.45 -2.67 34.63
C HIS A 522 -4.74 -4.18 34.66
N GLN A 523 -4.20 -4.95 33.72
CA GLN A 523 -4.38 -6.40 33.67
C GLN A 523 -3.57 -7.13 34.78
N ASP A 524 -2.38 -6.63 35.14
CA ASP A 524 -1.62 -7.07 36.32
C ASP A 524 -2.32 -6.69 37.64
N GLN A 525 -2.86 -5.46 37.72
CA GLN A 525 -3.70 -5.04 38.86
C GLN A 525 -4.94 -5.94 39.02
N LEU A 526 -5.59 -6.33 37.93
CA LEU A 526 -6.71 -7.28 37.96
C LEU A 526 -6.25 -8.67 38.44
N GLY A 527 -5.08 -9.14 38.00
CA GLY A 527 -4.48 -10.40 38.43
C GLY A 527 -4.19 -10.43 39.93
N THR A 528 -3.56 -9.38 40.46
CA THR A 528 -3.25 -9.26 41.90
C THR A 528 -4.50 -9.10 42.76
N VAL A 529 -5.52 -8.34 42.33
CA VAL A 529 -6.82 -8.28 43.01
C VAL A 529 -7.54 -9.64 42.98
N THR A 530 -7.51 -10.35 41.86
CA THR A 530 -8.10 -11.71 41.75
C THR A 530 -7.39 -12.71 42.67
N GLY A 531 -6.06 -12.62 42.80
CA GLY A 531 -5.30 -13.42 43.76
C GLY A 531 -5.66 -13.12 45.21
N ARG A 532 -5.84 -11.83 45.56
CA ARG A 532 -6.30 -11.41 46.89
C ARG A 532 -7.71 -11.88 47.20
N LEU A 533 -8.63 -11.85 46.23
CA LEU A 533 -9.99 -12.35 46.39
C LEU A 533 -9.99 -13.86 46.70
N LYS A 534 -9.28 -14.67 45.91
CA LYS A 534 -9.12 -16.11 46.18
C LYS A 534 -8.53 -16.42 47.55
N GLY A 535 -7.53 -15.63 47.97
CA GLY A 535 -6.93 -15.74 49.31
C GLY A 535 -7.82 -15.26 50.47
N ALA A 536 -8.95 -14.59 50.16
CA ALA A 536 -10.00 -14.27 51.13
C ALA A 536 -11.12 -15.34 51.10
N GLU A 537 -11.50 -15.83 49.92
CA GLU A 537 -12.44 -16.95 49.74
C GLU A 537 -11.98 -18.20 50.51
N THR A 538 -10.71 -18.59 50.39
CA THR A 538 -10.17 -19.74 51.14
C THR A 538 -10.23 -19.55 52.65
N LYS A 539 -9.98 -18.34 53.15
CA LYS A 539 -10.06 -18.01 54.58
C LYS A 539 -11.50 -17.97 55.09
N LEU A 540 -12.46 -17.55 54.26
CA LEU A 540 -13.88 -17.57 54.60
C LEU A 540 -14.35 -19.02 54.75
N VAL A 541 -13.96 -19.90 53.81
CA VAL A 541 -14.21 -21.35 53.91
C VAL A 541 -13.56 -21.95 55.16
N GLU A 542 -12.30 -21.61 55.46
CA GLU A 542 -11.58 -22.07 56.66
C GLU A 542 -12.28 -21.62 57.97
N LEU A 543 -12.68 -20.34 58.06
CA LEU A 543 -13.42 -19.84 59.22
C LEU A 543 -14.81 -20.47 59.33
N GLN A 544 -15.46 -20.78 58.21
CA GLN A 544 -16.77 -21.44 58.22
C GLN A 544 -16.66 -22.92 58.62
N THR A 545 -15.61 -23.65 58.24
CA THR A 545 -15.38 -25.00 58.77
C THR A 545 -15.01 -24.98 60.25
N GLN A 546 -14.20 -24.02 60.71
CA GLN A 546 -13.93 -23.81 62.13
C GLN A 546 -15.24 -23.57 62.92
N LEU A 547 -16.10 -22.65 62.44
CA LEU A 547 -17.39 -22.35 63.06
C LEU A 547 -18.27 -23.60 63.20
N SER A 548 -18.44 -24.38 62.13
CA SER A 548 -19.18 -25.65 62.18
C SER A 548 -18.62 -26.61 63.23
N THR A 549 -17.30 -26.80 63.29
CA THR A 549 -16.71 -27.69 64.32
C THR A 549 -16.87 -27.17 65.74
N THR A 550 -16.91 -25.85 65.95
CA THR A 550 -17.23 -25.27 67.27
C THR A 550 -18.70 -25.40 67.64
N ASP A 551 -19.62 -25.33 66.68
CA ASP A 551 -21.05 -25.56 66.92
C ASP A 551 -21.38 -27.04 67.16
N GLU A 552 -20.69 -27.96 66.49
CA GLU A 552 -20.76 -29.41 66.78
C GLU A 552 -20.25 -29.71 68.20
N ALA A 553 -19.10 -29.13 68.58
CA ALA A 553 -18.57 -29.26 69.94
C ALA A 553 -19.50 -28.63 71.00
N ARG A 554 -20.09 -27.46 70.72
CA ARG A 554 -21.07 -26.81 71.60
C ARG A 554 -22.30 -27.68 71.81
N GLN A 555 -22.87 -28.25 70.75
CA GLN A 555 -24.01 -29.17 70.84
C GLN A 555 -23.67 -30.43 71.64
N ALA A 556 -22.46 -30.97 71.49
CA ALA A 556 -22.00 -32.10 72.31
C ALA A 556 -21.94 -31.73 73.80
N PHE A 557 -21.36 -30.58 74.16
CA PHE A 557 -21.32 -30.11 75.55
C PHE A 557 -22.70 -29.77 76.12
N GLU A 558 -23.63 -29.24 75.32
CA GLU A 558 -25.03 -29.02 75.72
C GLU A 558 -25.74 -30.36 76.03
N GLY A 559 -25.50 -31.39 75.21
CA GLY A 559 -25.98 -32.75 75.45
C GLY A 559 -25.39 -33.40 76.71
N GLU A 560 -24.08 -33.25 76.95
CA GLU A 560 -23.42 -33.70 78.18
C GLU A 560 -23.96 -32.99 79.41
N LEU A 561 -24.12 -31.66 79.35
CA LEU A 561 -24.65 -30.83 80.44
C LEU A 561 -26.10 -31.22 80.79
N HIS A 562 -26.96 -31.44 79.79
CA HIS A 562 -28.31 -31.94 80.02
C HIS A 562 -28.30 -33.34 80.67
N GLY A 563 -27.43 -34.24 80.20
CA GLY A 563 -27.22 -35.56 80.80
C GLY A 563 -26.65 -35.52 82.23
N VAL A 564 -25.90 -34.48 82.59
CA VAL A 564 -25.46 -34.22 83.97
C VAL A 564 -26.60 -33.65 84.82
N ASN A 565 -27.44 -32.75 84.28
CA ASN A 565 -28.58 -32.20 85.00
C ASN A 565 -29.63 -33.28 85.35
N LEU A 566 -29.94 -34.20 84.43
CA LEU A 566 -30.82 -35.34 84.73
C LEU A 566 -30.25 -36.25 85.83
N LYS A 567 -28.93 -36.48 85.86
CA LYS A 567 -28.26 -37.22 86.94
C LYS A 567 -28.31 -36.47 88.28
N LYS A 568 -28.21 -35.13 88.25
CA LYS A 568 -28.36 -34.26 89.41
C LYS A 568 -29.77 -34.33 89.98
N GLU A 569 -30.80 -34.18 89.15
CA GLU A 569 -32.21 -34.26 89.58
C GLU A 569 -32.51 -35.63 90.23
N VAL A 570 -32.05 -36.74 89.63
CA VAL A 570 -32.16 -38.08 90.23
C VAL A 570 -31.40 -38.20 91.55
N ALA A 571 -30.24 -37.54 91.70
CA ALA A 571 -29.50 -37.53 92.96
C ALA A 571 -30.19 -36.68 94.04
N GLU A 572 -30.76 -35.53 93.68
CA GLU A 572 -31.55 -34.65 94.56
C GLU A 572 -32.82 -35.37 95.04
N SER A 573 -33.59 -36.01 94.16
CA SER A 573 -34.75 -36.84 94.54
C SER A 573 -34.36 -37.98 95.48
N ARG A 574 -33.19 -38.61 95.29
CA ARG A 574 -32.69 -39.65 96.20
C ARG A 574 -32.27 -39.11 97.56
N LEU A 575 -31.71 -37.90 97.62
CA LEU A 575 -31.39 -37.23 98.88
C LEU A 575 -32.65 -36.84 99.65
N GLU A 576 -33.70 -36.37 98.95
CA GLU A 576 -35.00 -36.08 99.57
C GLU A 576 -35.63 -37.35 100.19
N VAL A 577 -35.58 -38.51 99.52
CA VAL A 577 -36.05 -39.78 100.09
C VAL A 577 -35.27 -40.12 101.37
N VAL A 578 -33.93 -40.00 101.35
CA VAL A 578 -33.10 -40.28 102.54
C VAL A 578 -33.37 -39.30 103.68
N ASP A 579 -33.61 -38.02 103.41
CA ASP A 579 -33.95 -37.04 104.45
C ASP A 579 -35.34 -37.31 105.06
N ASN A 580 -36.32 -37.74 104.24
CA ASN A 580 -37.62 -38.21 104.74
C ASN A 580 -37.48 -39.49 105.61
N GLU A 581 -36.61 -40.44 105.24
CA GLU A 581 -36.27 -41.60 106.07
C GLU A 581 -35.60 -41.19 107.39
N LEU A 582 -34.65 -40.24 107.36
CA LEU A 582 -33.97 -39.72 108.55
C LEU A 582 -34.94 -39.00 109.49
N ARG A 583 -35.85 -38.16 108.97
CA ARG A 583 -36.91 -37.52 109.76
C ARG A 583 -37.85 -38.57 110.39
N THR A 584 -38.19 -39.63 109.66
CA THR A 584 -39.01 -40.74 110.18
C THR A 584 -38.28 -41.54 111.28
N MET A 585 -36.98 -41.78 111.11
CA MET A 585 -36.14 -42.45 112.11
C MET A 585 -35.91 -41.59 113.34
N SER A 586 -35.75 -40.27 113.19
CA SER A 586 -35.66 -39.32 114.30
C SER A 586 -36.95 -39.30 115.14
N ALA A 587 -38.12 -39.24 114.50
CA ALA A 587 -39.40 -39.34 115.21
C ALA A 587 -39.56 -40.67 115.98
N ARG A 588 -39.07 -41.78 115.42
CA ARG A 588 -39.00 -43.08 116.14
C ARG A 588 -38.04 -43.07 117.32
N ILE A 589 -36.90 -42.38 117.21
CA ILE A 589 -35.95 -42.22 118.32
C ILE A 589 -36.63 -41.45 119.45
N SER A 590 -37.23 -40.29 119.19
CA SER A 590 -37.93 -39.50 120.22
C SER A 590 -39.11 -40.24 120.84
N SER A 591 -39.83 -41.08 120.08
CA SER A 591 -40.87 -41.95 120.63
C SER A 591 -40.32 -43.04 121.56
N LEU A 592 -39.12 -43.58 121.29
CA LEU A 592 -38.46 -44.56 122.16
C LEU A 592 -37.85 -43.88 123.39
N GLU A 593 -37.29 -42.68 123.25
CA GLU A 593 -36.78 -41.86 124.36
C GLU A 593 -37.90 -41.50 125.35
N ALA A 594 -39.09 -41.16 124.86
CA ALA A 594 -40.26 -40.90 125.68
C ALA A 594 -40.73 -42.14 126.48
N GLU A 595 -40.80 -43.32 125.85
CA GLU A 595 -41.18 -44.55 126.52
C GLU A 595 -40.10 -45.02 127.53
N VAL A 596 -38.81 -44.83 127.22
CA VAL A 596 -37.69 -45.03 128.16
C VAL A 596 -37.78 -44.08 129.35
N GLN A 597 -38.16 -42.82 129.15
CA GLN A 597 -38.32 -41.85 130.24
C GLN A 597 -39.53 -42.17 131.13
N LYS A 598 -40.61 -42.69 130.53
CA LYS A 598 -41.78 -43.22 131.24
C LYS A 598 -41.43 -44.46 132.07
N GLU A 599 -40.69 -45.42 131.52
CA GLU A 599 -40.20 -46.59 132.26
C GLU A 599 -39.27 -46.19 133.42
N LYS A 600 -38.40 -45.19 133.24
CA LYS A 600 -37.63 -44.62 134.36
C LYS A 600 -38.54 -44.05 135.46
N SER A 601 -39.60 -43.32 135.10
CA SER A 601 -40.53 -42.77 136.11
C SER A 601 -41.30 -43.87 136.87
N PHE A 602 -41.64 -44.97 136.20
CA PHE A 602 -42.23 -46.16 136.83
C PHE A 602 -41.20 -46.90 137.72
N SER A 603 -39.94 -46.95 137.31
CA SER A 603 -38.83 -47.45 138.13
C SER A 603 -38.61 -46.58 139.38
N GLU A 604 -38.63 -45.25 139.26
CA GLU A 604 -38.55 -44.34 140.41
C GLU A 604 -39.77 -44.45 141.34
N GLU A 605 -40.98 -44.62 140.80
CA GLU A 605 -42.19 -44.88 141.60
C GLU A 605 -42.11 -46.23 142.34
N THR A 606 -41.68 -47.30 141.67
CA THR A 606 -41.54 -48.62 142.30
C THR A 606 -40.42 -48.62 143.36
N ILE A 607 -39.30 -47.95 143.12
CA ILE A 607 -38.25 -47.70 144.13
C ILE A 607 -38.80 -46.89 145.31
N SER A 608 -39.60 -45.85 145.07
CA SER A 608 -40.29 -45.06 146.10
C SER A 608 -41.26 -45.91 146.92
N ASN A 609 -41.99 -46.81 146.28
CA ASN A 609 -42.91 -47.74 146.94
C ASN A 609 -42.16 -48.82 147.76
N CYS A 610 -41.05 -49.36 147.25
CA CYS A 610 -40.15 -50.23 148.02
C CYS A 610 -39.60 -49.51 149.27
N ARG A 611 -39.21 -48.24 149.16
CA ARG A 611 -38.78 -47.41 150.30
C ARG A 611 -39.91 -47.16 151.31
N LYS A 612 -41.16 -46.96 150.88
CA LYS A 612 -42.33 -46.86 151.78
C LYS A 612 -42.56 -48.17 152.54
N LEU A 613 -42.44 -49.32 151.86
CA LEU A 613 -42.55 -50.65 152.48
C LEU A 613 -41.44 -50.89 153.51
N GLN A 614 -40.19 -50.49 153.23
CA GLN A 614 -39.11 -50.51 154.22
C GLN A 614 -39.40 -49.65 155.46
N GLN A 615 -40.05 -48.49 155.29
CA GLN A 615 -40.44 -47.64 156.42
C GLN A 615 -41.56 -48.27 157.28
N GLU A 616 -42.57 -48.92 156.69
CA GLU A 616 -43.62 -49.58 157.48
C GLU A 616 -43.12 -50.87 158.17
N ILE A 617 -42.15 -51.59 157.58
CA ILE A 617 -41.43 -52.68 158.25
C ILE A 617 -40.78 -52.16 159.55
N ALA A 618 -39.96 -51.11 159.47
CA ALA A 618 -39.32 -50.50 160.64
C ALA A 618 -40.34 -49.96 161.67
N ARG A 619 -41.52 -49.52 161.21
CA ARG A 619 -42.61 -49.05 162.10
C ARG A 619 -43.31 -50.20 162.83
N LEU A 620 -43.44 -51.36 162.21
CA LEU A 620 -44.00 -52.57 162.83
C LEU A 620 -43.04 -53.15 163.87
N GLU A 621 -41.73 -53.14 163.60
CA GLU A 621 -40.69 -53.54 164.56
C GLU A 621 -40.76 -52.67 165.84
N HIS A 622 -40.73 -51.34 165.70
CA HIS A 622 -40.85 -50.41 166.83
C HIS A 622 -42.20 -50.54 167.58
N LYS A 623 -43.28 -50.97 166.90
CA LYS A 623 -44.57 -51.23 167.54
C LYS A 623 -44.58 -52.52 168.37
N SER A 624 -43.77 -53.52 168.01
CA SER A 624 -43.65 -54.78 168.75
C SER A 624 -42.91 -54.64 170.09
N GLU A 625 -42.04 -53.63 170.20
CA GLU A 625 -41.21 -53.39 171.39
C GLU A 625 -42.01 -52.76 172.55
N LEU A 626 -43.08 -52.01 172.24
CA LEU A 626 -43.77 -51.14 173.20
C LEU A 626 -44.91 -51.83 174.01
N GLN A 627 -45.21 -53.11 173.75
CA GLN A 627 -46.38 -53.81 174.31
C GLN A 627 -46.01 -55.03 175.19
N ARG A 628 -45.13 -54.87 176.19
CA ARG A 628 -44.62 -56.02 176.98
C ARG A 628 -44.38 -55.81 178.48
N VAL A 629 -45.03 -54.84 179.13
CA VAL A 629 -44.77 -54.49 180.55
C VAL A 629 -46.06 -54.47 181.39
N LEU A 630 -46.12 -55.35 182.40
CA LEU A 630 -47.23 -55.61 183.37
C LEU A 630 -48.52 -56.18 182.72
N SER A 631 -49.07 -57.34 183.09
CA SER A 631 -48.96 -58.16 184.32
C SER A 631 -48.71 -59.68 184.03
N PRO A 632 -48.54 -60.57 185.05
CA PRO A 632 -47.84 -61.87 184.93
C PRO A 632 -48.73 -63.13 184.72
N ARG A 633 -48.21 -64.38 184.54
CA ARG A 633 -46.96 -64.92 183.91
C ARG A 633 -46.94 -66.46 183.98
N GLY A 634 -46.59 -67.13 182.86
CA GLY A 634 -46.12 -68.54 182.82
C GLY A 634 -47.24 -69.59 182.69
N ASN A 635 -47.01 -70.78 182.12
CA ASN A 635 -45.84 -71.38 181.44
C ASN A 635 -46.34 -72.10 180.16
N LEU A 636 -45.53 -72.59 179.21
CA LEU A 636 -44.52 -73.68 179.20
C LEU A 636 -43.79 -73.59 177.83
N LYS A 637 -42.58 -74.09 177.52
CA LYS A 637 -41.43 -74.76 178.19
C LYS A 637 -40.29 -74.85 177.13
N GLN A 638 -39.00 -75.09 177.42
CA GLN A 638 -38.15 -74.88 178.60
C GLN A 638 -36.66 -75.06 178.20
N ASN A 639 -35.73 -74.67 179.08
CA ASN A 639 -34.36 -75.20 179.34
C ASN A 639 -33.61 -75.90 178.18
N GLN A 640 -32.39 -75.49 177.83
CA GLN A 640 -31.20 -75.68 178.69
C GLN A 640 -30.06 -74.70 178.29
N ASP A 641 -29.63 -73.80 179.19
CA ASP A 641 -28.29 -73.18 179.08
C ASP A 641 -27.76 -72.46 180.36
N LYS A 642 -28.30 -72.75 181.55
CA LYS A 642 -27.85 -72.12 182.82
C LYS A 642 -27.47 -73.07 183.95
N GLU A 643 -27.43 -74.38 183.68
CA GLU A 643 -26.79 -75.36 184.57
C GLU A 643 -25.42 -75.83 184.03
N LEU A 644 -25.06 -75.43 182.81
CA LEU A 644 -23.80 -75.77 182.12
C LEU A 644 -22.55 -75.40 182.93
N ALA A 645 -22.62 -74.33 183.73
CA ALA A 645 -21.53 -73.84 184.57
C ALA A 645 -21.35 -74.57 185.91
N VAL A 646 -22.36 -75.34 186.38
CA VAL A 646 -22.32 -76.01 187.70
C VAL A 646 -22.31 -77.54 187.57
N ALA A 647 -22.96 -78.09 186.53
CA ALA A 647 -22.85 -79.51 186.19
C ALA A 647 -21.39 -79.90 185.85
N ALA A 648 -20.65 -79.02 185.17
CA ALA A 648 -19.24 -79.20 184.83
C ALA A 648 -18.34 -79.43 186.07
N TYR A 649 -18.68 -78.84 187.22
CA TYR A 649 -17.91 -79.02 188.46
C TYR A 649 -18.19 -80.38 189.14
N LYS A 650 -19.39 -80.93 189.00
CA LYS A 650 -19.78 -82.21 189.67
C LYS A 650 -19.60 -83.44 188.80
N PHE A 651 -19.70 -83.34 187.47
CA PHE A 651 -19.54 -84.51 186.59
C PHE A 651 -18.11 -85.08 186.62
N SER A 652 -17.10 -84.23 186.87
CA SER A 652 -15.69 -84.61 187.05
C SER A 652 -15.47 -85.65 188.18
N GLU A 653 -16.32 -85.64 189.22
CA GLU A 653 -16.27 -86.65 190.28
C GLU A 653 -16.98 -87.96 189.87
N CYS A 654 -18.17 -87.89 189.27
CA CYS A 654 -18.87 -89.09 188.78
C CYS A 654 -18.09 -89.85 187.71
N GLN A 655 -17.30 -89.15 186.90
CA GLN A 655 -16.41 -89.75 185.89
C GLN A 655 -15.35 -90.68 186.52
N LYS A 656 -14.94 -90.42 187.77
CA LYS A 656 -14.05 -91.31 188.55
C LYS A 656 -14.77 -92.55 189.08
N THR A 657 -16.07 -92.45 189.37
CA THR A 657 -16.87 -93.58 189.87
C THR A 657 -17.24 -94.57 188.76
N ILE A 658 -17.66 -94.08 187.59
CA ILE A 658 -18.04 -94.94 186.45
C ILE A 658 -16.82 -95.68 185.87
N ALA A 659 -15.62 -95.10 185.95
CA ALA A 659 -14.36 -95.80 185.67
C ALA A 659 -14.13 -97.05 186.55
N SER A 660 -14.82 -97.18 187.70
CA SER A 660 -14.82 -98.42 188.49
C SER A 660 -15.83 -99.45 188.00
N LEU A 661 -17.01 -99.01 187.52
CA LEU A 661 -18.06 -99.88 186.93
C LEU A 661 -17.68 -100.42 185.55
N GLY A 662 -16.74 -99.79 184.85
CA GLY A 662 -16.06 -100.32 183.66
C GLY A 662 -15.34 -101.67 183.88
N ARG A 663 -15.37 -102.23 185.09
CA ARG A 663 -14.89 -103.59 185.41
C ARG A 663 -15.98 -104.64 185.59
N GLN A 664 -17.28 -104.28 185.59
CA GLN A 664 -18.36 -105.23 185.92
C GLN A 664 -19.33 -105.59 184.79
N LEU A 665 -19.73 -104.67 183.91
CA LEU A 665 -20.66 -104.96 182.80
C LEU A 665 -19.95 -105.38 181.48
N LYS A 666 -18.79 -106.02 181.63
CA LYS A 666 -18.13 -106.79 180.58
C LYS A 666 -18.85 -108.15 180.43
N SER A 667 -20.08 -108.15 179.87
CA SER A 667 -20.89 -109.38 179.82
C SER A 667 -21.80 -109.65 178.59
N LEU A 668 -22.64 -108.73 178.04
CA LEU A 668 -23.59 -109.07 176.94
C LEU A 668 -23.95 -107.94 175.92
N ALA A 669 -23.82 -108.26 174.61
CA ALA A 669 -24.69 -107.98 173.40
C ALA A 669 -25.20 -106.55 173.00
N THR A 670 -25.57 -106.18 171.73
CA THR A 670 -24.95 -106.20 170.33
C THR A 670 -25.90 -105.67 169.20
N LEU A 671 -25.40 -104.91 168.18
CA LEU A 671 -25.93 -104.61 166.79
C LEU A 671 -27.12 -103.61 166.52
N GLU A 672 -27.36 -103.02 165.31
CA GLU A 672 -26.59 -102.09 164.39
C GLU A 672 -27.45 -101.58 163.14
N ASP A 673 -26.84 -100.98 162.07
CA ASP A 673 -27.30 -100.70 160.64
C ASP A 673 -28.30 -99.54 160.26
N PHE A 674 -28.63 -99.22 158.97
CA PHE A 674 -27.81 -98.47 157.94
C PHE A 674 -28.63 -97.70 156.80
N ILE A 675 -28.03 -97.31 155.64
CA ILE A 675 -28.05 -95.89 155.13
C ILE A 675 -27.76 -95.59 153.58
N ILE A 676 -28.01 -94.35 153.06
CA ILE A 676 -27.45 -93.64 151.82
C ILE A 676 -27.99 -94.06 150.38
N ASP A 677 -27.91 -93.39 149.17
CA ASP A 677 -27.19 -92.25 148.44
C ASP A 677 -28.11 -91.57 147.32
N SER A 678 -27.82 -90.77 146.23
CA SER A 678 -26.74 -89.97 145.49
C SER A 678 -27.46 -88.92 144.52
N ASP A 679 -27.07 -88.25 143.39
CA ASP A 679 -25.91 -88.10 142.42
C ASP A 679 -26.01 -86.83 141.46
N GLU A 680 -25.14 -86.59 140.44
CA GLU A 680 -25.14 -85.48 139.39
C GLU A 680 -24.70 -85.96 137.94
N PRO A 681 -23.90 -85.34 136.99
CA PRO A 681 -23.57 -83.96 136.48
C PRO A 681 -23.86 -83.75 134.93
N SER A 682 -23.31 -82.90 134.01
CA SER A 682 -22.13 -81.97 133.88
C SER A 682 -22.28 -80.80 132.80
N THR A 683 -21.29 -80.49 131.90
CA THR A 683 -20.98 -79.09 131.37
C THR A 683 -20.34 -78.90 129.94
N ILE A 684 -19.94 -77.64 129.54
CA ILE A 684 -18.91 -77.16 128.51
C ILE A 684 -19.30 -77.01 126.97
N THR A 685 -18.82 -76.11 126.04
CA THR A 685 -18.28 -74.69 125.89
C THR A 685 -18.16 -74.21 124.39
N GLY A 686 -18.08 -72.89 124.05
CA GLY A 686 -17.53 -72.31 122.77
C GLY A 686 -18.31 -71.11 122.10
N GLY A 687 -17.71 -70.18 121.31
CA GLY A 687 -18.47 -69.05 120.67
C GLY A 687 -17.72 -67.99 119.79
N ILE A 688 -18.33 -66.80 119.57
CA ILE A 688 -17.90 -65.58 118.78
C ILE A 688 -18.17 -65.67 117.23
N THR A 689 -18.63 -64.66 116.43
CA THR A 689 -18.88 -63.18 116.54
C THR A 689 -20.23 -62.72 115.93
N VAL A 690 -20.56 -61.42 116.02
CA VAL A 690 -21.78 -60.72 115.54
C VAL A 690 -21.78 -60.38 114.04
N THR A 691 -22.98 -60.35 113.41
CA THR A 691 -23.24 -59.94 112.01
C THR A 691 -24.11 -58.67 111.92
N ARG A 692 -24.02 -57.91 110.81
CA ARG A 692 -25.08 -56.95 110.43
C ARG A 692 -25.12 -56.64 108.91
N LYS A 693 -26.03 -57.33 108.22
CA LYS A 693 -26.39 -57.21 106.79
C LYS A 693 -25.23 -57.37 105.80
#